data_AF-G7JT76-F1
#
_entry.id   AF-G7JT76-F1
#
_cell.length_a   1.000
_cell.length_b   1.000
_cell.length_c   1.000
_cell.angle_alpha   90.00
_cell.angle_beta   90.00
_cell.angle_gamma   90.00
#
_symmetry.space_group_name_H-M   'P 1'
#
loop_
_entity.id
_entity.type
_entity.pdbx_description
1 polymer ?
#
loop_
_entity_poly.entity_id
_entity_poly.type
_entity_poly.pdbx_seq_one_letter_code
_entity_poly.pdbx_strand_id
1 'polypeptide(L)'
;MKKRDAVVVSDGVKKKKRKRSCSSSQSQLSNHPNTLFALLLASLSNSNSNSNTNQSFIKKCLFQFHPSLLLSNSSSSSSVTPILALLPTLLSSTHSPIARRAADITGAASLVSLEINEEIATDSETIKGLISLLENPDRKVLSSACNAILDLSTTAFAQQQLLNFSALHKLMSVFLQVFKRVESVCLLSEGNQSFHALKIGIREDELSVALLSAIIVLINVCNVEQLHNIPESVSEAFLSLLKEIRANATHHLVIRGDVKSNVEGRFCKSNVGVCDLADSIFRLSINASQLSVSLPFEVVQRGLFGTSGSSFEDFLSNHWEVSPFLLSRTSEDHNVNDMFSPFIQSLNWNGSVPSLLHSILQDLVSCFPIASEEQNILNFLIEVKDRLGCPIIYQQDIRVVKADSQSRKETHYFHPECHKEPLYFTNEDVLKCEQAYKEGYTVALRGLEFRYQRIASIADTLALMFGQPSVGANLYLTPANSQGLARHFDDHCVFVCQIFGSKKWTVFSRPGQLLPRLYDSLCGSDVDCTKAVRREFFLKEGDVLYIPRGFPHEAYTNYGVDDGSPGFSLHLTLSIEVEPAFEWEGVAHFALHCWNENQRRPCYGCINSLSQKLDLVSVNLLHVAIGIICTSNPTFRKACLTAAVSLPPDVYHRLIQKQRTTFLHLVDRICNECRFSEVLSNIEVAIQKNKDPFEHIRWLQVLRMEKEARSGFNTEKSFNIEDLCSLCTKHKDKLEAAFLNVKSRFCSEVVFEDVVTRHMMLLQKYKKTRRQYINGMLSLHDKL
;
A
#
# COMPACT_ATOMS: atom_id res chain seq x y z
N MET A 1 76.70 20.24 13.07
CA MET A 1 78.15 20.00 13.00
C MET A 1 78.60 20.21 11.55
N LYS A 2 79.48 21.20 11.33
CA LYS A 2 80.23 21.63 10.10
C LYS A 2 79.43 21.92 8.80
N LYS A 3 79.20 23.19 8.43
CA LYS A 3 80.07 24.23 7.79
C LYS A 3 80.42 23.98 6.31
N ARG A 4 79.92 24.86 5.42
CA ARG A 4 80.75 25.78 4.60
C ARG A 4 79.87 26.90 4.01
N ASP A 5 80.23 28.13 4.36
CA ASP A 5 79.78 29.41 3.77
C ASP A 5 80.87 29.98 2.85
N ALA A 6 80.42 30.85 1.93
CA ALA A 6 81.00 32.13 1.48
C ALA A 6 81.04 32.26 -0.05
N VAL A 7 80.72 33.40 -0.70
CA VAL A 7 80.23 34.75 -0.33
C VAL A 7 79.74 35.41 -1.65
N VAL A 8 78.83 36.38 -1.50
CA VAL A 8 78.14 37.24 -2.49
C VAL A 8 79.00 38.44 -2.95
N VAL A 9 78.69 39.08 -4.09
CA VAL A 9 78.43 40.55 -4.26
C VAL A 9 78.10 40.93 -5.73
N SER A 10 77.14 41.84 -5.86
CA SER A 10 76.52 42.44 -7.05
C SER A 10 77.21 43.72 -7.55
N ASP A 11 76.94 44.12 -8.80
CA ASP A 11 76.31 45.43 -9.17
C ASP A 11 76.37 45.72 -10.69
N GLY A 12 75.36 46.44 -11.22
CA GLY A 12 75.55 47.23 -12.46
C GLY A 12 74.41 47.28 -13.51
N VAL A 13 73.33 48.00 -13.20
CA VAL A 13 72.51 48.91 -14.05
C VAL A 13 72.56 48.79 -15.59
N LYS A 14 71.37 48.72 -16.24
CA LYS A 14 71.10 49.46 -17.51
C LYS A 14 69.59 49.70 -17.78
N LYS A 15 69.25 50.99 -18.04
CA LYS A 15 67.95 51.53 -18.44
C LYS A 15 67.85 51.72 -19.98
N LYS A 16 66.63 51.51 -20.51
CA LYS A 16 65.98 52.08 -21.73
C LYS A 16 66.44 51.70 -23.15
N LYS A 17 65.52 51.10 -23.94
CA LYS A 17 64.64 51.84 -24.89
C LYS A 17 63.48 50.98 -25.43
N ARG A 18 62.32 51.64 -25.55
CA ARG A 18 61.01 51.19 -26.04
C ARG A 18 61.00 50.79 -27.53
N LYS A 19 60.15 49.81 -27.88
CA LYS A 19 59.32 49.85 -29.10
C LYS A 19 57.86 49.50 -28.75
N ARG A 20 57.01 50.53 -28.78
CA ARG A 20 55.54 50.51 -28.99
C ARG A 20 55.29 50.12 -30.47
N SER A 21 54.15 49.64 -30.97
CA SER A 21 52.85 49.15 -30.50
C SER A 21 52.03 48.92 -31.77
N CYS A 22 51.23 47.86 -31.89
CA CYS A 22 49.87 47.98 -32.41
C CYS A 22 49.03 46.76 -32.06
N SER A 23 47.80 47.05 -31.70
CA SER A 23 46.85 46.30 -30.91
C SER A 23 45.84 45.53 -31.78
N SER A 24 45.62 44.26 -31.49
CA SER A 24 44.31 43.62 -31.65
C SER A 24 43.89 43.08 -30.30
N SER A 25 43.08 43.88 -29.60
CA SER A 25 42.44 43.57 -28.32
C SER A 25 41.56 42.33 -28.43
N GLN A 26 42.07 41.18 -28.00
CA GLN A 26 41.23 40.09 -27.51
C GLN A 26 40.65 40.54 -26.18
N SER A 27 39.42 41.06 -26.18
CA SER A 27 38.69 41.35 -24.95
C SER A 27 38.39 40.02 -24.25
N GLN A 28 39.10 39.72 -23.16
CA GLN A 28 38.68 38.72 -22.20
C GLN A 28 37.37 39.22 -21.56
N LEU A 29 36.24 38.56 -21.85
CA LEU A 29 34.98 38.79 -21.13
C LEU A 29 35.23 38.50 -19.64
N SER A 30 34.80 39.40 -18.76
CA SER A 30 34.92 39.17 -17.31
C SER A 30 33.95 38.08 -16.86
N ASN A 31 34.45 37.06 -16.15
CA ASN A 31 33.68 35.91 -15.64
C ASN A 31 32.68 36.24 -14.50
N HIS A 32 32.35 37.52 -14.28
CA HIS A 32 31.46 37.92 -13.18
C HIS A 32 29.98 37.70 -13.60
N PRO A 33 29.14 37.04 -12.77
CA PRO A 33 27.77 36.66 -13.15
C PRO A 33 26.90 37.86 -13.54
N ASN A 34 27.02 39.00 -12.84
CA ASN A 34 26.30 40.24 -13.19
C ASN A 34 26.70 40.81 -14.56
N THR A 35 27.97 40.66 -14.98
CA THR A 35 28.42 41.12 -16.29
C THR A 35 27.92 40.20 -17.39
N LEU A 36 27.96 38.88 -17.16
CA LEU A 36 27.38 37.89 -18.08
C LEU A 36 25.87 38.10 -18.25
N PHE A 37 25.14 38.36 -17.15
CA PHE A 37 23.72 38.69 -17.20
C PHE A 37 23.44 39.96 -18.00
N ALA A 38 24.14 41.07 -17.72
CA ALA A 38 23.93 42.33 -18.43
C ALA A 38 24.20 42.19 -19.95
N LEU A 39 25.23 41.42 -20.32
CA LEU A 39 25.55 41.11 -21.71
C LEU A 39 24.48 40.23 -22.37
N LEU A 40 23.96 39.23 -21.67
CA LEU A 40 22.87 38.37 -22.16
C LEU A 40 21.58 39.16 -22.33
N LEU A 41 21.17 39.94 -21.33
CA LEU A 41 19.98 40.79 -21.38
C LEU A 41 20.06 41.78 -22.54
N ALA A 42 21.20 42.48 -22.69
CA ALA A 42 21.41 43.42 -23.80
C ALA A 42 21.32 42.73 -25.17
N SER A 43 21.80 41.49 -25.28
CA SER A 43 21.77 40.73 -26.52
C SER A 43 20.37 40.19 -26.85
N LEU A 44 19.59 39.82 -25.84
CA LEU A 44 18.20 39.37 -25.98
C LEU A 44 17.25 40.52 -26.33
N SER A 45 17.47 41.70 -25.76
CA SER A 45 16.67 42.90 -26.02
C SER A 45 16.89 43.51 -27.41
N ASN A 46 17.93 43.10 -28.14
CA ASN A 46 18.34 43.70 -29.41
C ASN A 46 17.97 42.84 -30.64
N SER A 47 16.77 42.27 -30.62
CA SER A 47 16.23 41.34 -31.63
C SER A 47 16.03 41.92 -33.04
N ASN A 48 16.22 43.23 -33.23
CA ASN A 48 16.00 43.93 -34.51
C ASN A 48 17.25 44.11 -35.39
N SER A 49 18.44 43.61 -35.01
CA SER A 49 19.65 43.75 -35.84
C SER A 49 20.45 42.45 -35.94
N ASN A 50 20.61 41.92 -37.16
CA ASN A 50 21.39 40.72 -37.53
C ASN A 50 21.29 39.53 -36.56
N SER A 51 20.27 38.68 -36.76
CA SER A 51 19.97 37.49 -35.96
C SER A 51 21.19 36.57 -35.71
N ASN A 52 22.00 36.30 -36.73
CA ASN A 52 23.12 35.34 -36.61
C ASN A 52 24.27 35.81 -35.70
N THR A 53 24.60 37.11 -35.69
CA THR A 53 25.70 37.63 -34.86
C THR A 53 25.32 37.66 -33.38
N ASN A 54 24.10 38.09 -33.06
CA ASN A 54 23.60 38.14 -31.68
C ASN A 54 23.48 36.73 -31.08
N GLN A 55 23.02 35.75 -31.87
CA GLN A 55 22.96 34.35 -31.44
C GLN A 55 24.34 33.75 -31.14
N SER A 56 25.34 34.05 -31.98
CA SER A 56 26.71 33.59 -31.75
C SER A 56 27.30 34.16 -30.46
N PHE A 57 26.92 35.39 -30.10
CA PHE A 57 27.36 36.07 -28.90
C PHE A 57 26.64 35.55 -27.65
N ILE A 58 25.31 35.39 -27.70
CA ILE A 58 24.52 34.74 -26.63
C ILE A 58 25.10 33.36 -26.33
N LYS A 59 25.37 32.56 -27.36
CA LYS A 59 26.01 31.25 -27.24
C LYS A 59 27.34 31.37 -26.48
N LYS A 60 28.25 32.26 -26.89
CA LYS A 60 29.55 32.45 -26.21
C LYS A 60 29.38 32.81 -24.73
N CYS A 61 28.45 33.70 -24.39
CA CYS A 61 28.16 34.08 -23.00
C CYS A 61 27.66 32.88 -22.18
N LEU A 62 26.74 32.07 -22.73
CA LEU A 62 26.22 30.88 -22.04
C LEU A 62 27.26 29.76 -21.86
N PHE A 63 28.22 29.64 -22.78
CA PHE A 63 29.34 28.68 -22.65
C PHE A 63 30.37 29.12 -21.60
N GLN A 64 30.50 30.42 -21.34
CA GLN A 64 31.37 30.95 -20.28
C GLN A 64 30.72 30.86 -18.89
N PHE A 65 29.41 30.59 -18.82
CA PHE A 65 28.72 30.37 -17.56
C PHE A 65 29.11 29.01 -16.96
N HIS A 66 29.68 29.05 -15.75
CA HIS A 66 30.11 27.89 -14.99
C HIS A 66 29.25 27.74 -13.71
N PRO A 67 28.74 26.53 -13.36
CA PRO A 67 27.89 26.33 -12.19
C PRO A 67 28.50 26.81 -10.86
N SER A 68 29.83 26.78 -10.75
CA SER A 68 30.57 27.30 -9.60
C SER A 68 30.38 28.81 -9.34
N LEU A 69 29.89 29.57 -10.32
CA LEU A 69 29.54 30.99 -10.18
C LEU A 69 28.24 31.20 -9.38
N LEU A 70 27.42 30.16 -9.21
CA LEU A 70 26.23 30.20 -8.35
C LEU A 70 26.60 29.99 -6.86
N LEU A 71 27.69 29.29 -6.58
CA LEU A 71 28.20 29.04 -5.22
C LEU A 71 28.94 30.26 -4.62
N SER A 72 29.43 31.19 -5.44
CA SER A 72 30.30 32.29 -5.00
C SER A 72 29.60 33.46 -4.29
N ASN A 73 28.27 33.43 -4.15
CA ASN A 73 27.46 34.54 -3.60
C ASN A 73 26.89 34.30 -2.19
N SER A 74 27.39 33.30 -1.44
CA SER A 74 26.84 32.88 -0.15
C SER A 74 26.99 33.88 1.02
N SER A 75 27.49 35.10 0.79
CA SER A 75 27.70 36.12 1.84
C SER A 75 26.72 37.29 1.82
N SER A 76 25.73 37.33 0.93
CA SER A 76 24.68 38.37 0.94
C SER A 76 23.30 37.78 0.64
N SER A 77 22.43 37.86 1.63
CA SER A 77 21.11 37.22 1.72
C SER A 77 20.00 37.83 0.85
N SER A 78 20.27 38.29 -0.39
CA SER A 78 19.19 38.88 -1.20
C SER A 78 19.36 38.98 -2.72
N SER A 79 20.37 38.38 -3.35
CA SER A 79 20.39 38.36 -4.83
C SER A 79 20.53 36.95 -5.37
N VAL A 80 19.37 36.35 -5.58
CA VAL A 80 19.17 35.38 -6.65
C VAL A 80 19.85 35.88 -7.91
N THR A 81 20.57 34.99 -8.59
CA THR A 81 21.32 35.28 -9.80
C THR A 81 20.39 35.89 -10.86
N PRO A 82 20.62 37.12 -11.34
CA PRO A 82 19.81 37.76 -12.39
C PRO A 82 19.62 36.89 -13.64
N ILE A 83 20.53 35.95 -13.89
CA ILE A 83 20.44 34.99 -14.99
C ILE A 83 19.20 34.09 -14.94
N LEU A 84 18.65 33.80 -13.74
CA LEU A 84 17.42 32.99 -13.63
C LEU A 84 16.24 33.69 -14.29
N ALA A 85 16.17 35.03 -14.22
CA ALA A 85 15.14 35.83 -14.88
C ALA A 85 15.19 35.77 -16.41
N LEU A 86 16.29 35.26 -17.00
CA LEU A 86 16.43 35.07 -18.46
C LEU A 86 16.06 33.66 -18.91
N LEU A 87 15.89 32.70 -18.00
CA LEU A 87 15.66 31.29 -18.33
C LEU A 87 14.42 31.07 -19.20
N PRO A 88 13.24 31.68 -18.94
CA PRO A 88 12.07 31.47 -19.79
C PRO A 88 12.33 31.80 -21.27
N THR A 89 13.00 32.93 -21.52
CA THR A 89 13.33 33.40 -22.86
C THR A 89 14.40 32.52 -23.53
N LEU A 90 15.37 32.03 -22.75
CA LEU A 90 16.46 31.19 -23.27
C LEU A 90 15.99 29.76 -23.57
N LEU A 91 15.11 29.20 -22.73
CA LEU A 91 14.51 27.89 -22.92
C LEU A 91 13.55 27.88 -24.12
N SER A 92 12.82 28.97 -24.37
CA SER A 92 11.96 29.12 -25.55
C SER A 92 12.70 29.44 -26.86
N SER A 93 14.04 29.43 -26.86
CA SER A 93 14.83 29.74 -28.05
C SER A 93 14.66 28.69 -29.15
N THR A 94 14.41 29.16 -30.38
CA THR A 94 14.36 28.30 -31.58
C THR A 94 15.72 27.70 -31.96
N HIS A 95 16.81 28.14 -31.33
CA HIS A 95 18.17 27.65 -31.60
C HIS A 95 18.57 26.57 -30.60
N SER A 96 18.65 25.33 -31.07
CA SER A 96 18.97 24.14 -30.25
C SER A 96 20.18 24.31 -29.32
N PRO A 97 21.32 24.92 -29.73
CA PRO A 97 22.46 25.10 -28.82
C PRO A 97 22.20 26.05 -27.65
N ILE A 98 21.33 27.06 -27.84
CA ILE A 98 20.95 28.03 -26.81
C ILE A 98 19.99 27.35 -25.83
N ALA A 99 18.91 26.77 -26.35
CA ALA A 99 17.93 26.03 -25.56
C ALA A 99 18.56 24.90 -24.75
N ARG A 100 19.45 24.11 -25.37
CA ARG A 100 20.21 23.05 -24.69
C ARG A 100 21.02 23.58 -23.51
N ARG A 101 21.79 24.65 -23.74
CA ARG A 101 22.65 25.22 -22.70
C ARG A 101 21.82 25.88 -21.60
N ALA A 102 20.67 26.46 -21.93
CA ALA A 102 19.72 26.97 -20.95
C ALA A 102 19.21 25.85 -20.03
N ALA A 103 18.80 24.71 -20.60
CA ALA A 103 18.40 23.54 -19.82
C ALA A 103 19.52 23.02 -18.91
N ASP A 104 20.76 22.89 -19.42
CA ASP A 104 21.92 22.48 -18.61
C ASP A 104 22.15 23.44 -17.42
N ILE A 105 21.96 24.75 -17.64
CA ILE A 105 22.08 25.77 -16.58
C ILE A 105 20.95 25.65 -15.57
N THR A 106 19.71 25.43 -16.03
CA THR A 106 18.55 25.22 -15.16
C THR A 106 18.78 24.02 -14.23
N GLY A 107 19.14 22.86 -14.77
CA GLY A 107 19.42 21.66 -13.97
C GLY A 107 20.55 21.85 -12.96
N ALA A 108 21.67 22.41 -13.42
CA ALA A 108 22.80 22.69 -12.53
C ALA A 108 22.44 23.68 -11.42
N ALA A 109 21.62 24.70 -11.70
CA ALA A 109 21.16 25.67 -10.72
C ALA A 109 20.22 25.04 -9.68
N SER A 110 19.35 24.13 -10.10
CA SER A 110 18.45 23.39 -9.22
C SER A 110 19.14 22.52 -8.17
N LEU A 111 20.42 22.17 -8.38
CA LEU A 111 21.23 21.39 -7.42
C LEU A 111 22.07 22.26 -6.47
N VAL A 112 22.04 23.59 -6.62
CA VAL A 112 22.88 24.49 -5.80
C VAL A 112 22.38 24.62 -4.37
N SER A 113 21.07 24.87 -4.20
CA SER A 113 20.42 24.96 -2.89
C SER A 113 18.92 24.70 -3.02
N LEU A 114 18.27 24.42 -1.88
CA LEU A 114 16.82 24.23 -1.80
C LEU A 114 16.06 25.48 -2.26
N GLU A 115 16.53 26.66 -1.85
CA GLU A 115 15.88 27.95 -2.16
C GLU A 115 15.92 28.26 -3.67
N ILE A 116 17.06 28.02 -4.33
CA ILE A 116 17.19 28.24 -5.78
C ILE A 116 16.31 27.24 -6.55
N ASN A 117 16.25 25.99 -6.08
CA ASN A 117 15.39 24.97 -6.69
C ASN A 117 13.90 25.40 -6.61
N GLU A 118 13.44 25.80 -5.43
CA GLU A 118 12.06 26.26 -5.21
C GLU A 118 11.73 27.52 -6.01
N GLU A 119 12.69 28.45 -6.15
CA GLU A 119 12.49 29.64 -6.97
C GLU A 119 12.33 29.31 -8.46
N ILE A 120 13.20 28.45 -9.01
CA ILE A 120 13.06 27.95 -10.39
C ILE A 120 11.72 27.24 -10.57
N ALA A 121 11.31 26.43 -9.59
CA ALA A 121 10.04 25.71 -9.61
C ALA A 121 8.82 26.63 -9.51
N THR A 122 8.95 27.78 -8.84
CA THR A 122 7.86 28.77 -8.70
C THR A 122 7.62 29.54 -10.00
N ASP A 123 8.65 29.73 -10.83
CA ASP A 123 8.52 30.38 -12.12
C ASP A 123 7.86 29.46 -13.18
N SER A 124 6.55 29.62 -13.32
CA SER A 124 5.75 28.85 -14.28
C SER A 124 6.23 28.93 -15.73
N GLU A 125 6.84 30.04 -16.15
CA GLU A 125 7.30 30.19 -17.54
C GLU A 125 8.61 29.44 -17.77
N THR A 126 9.49 29.40 -16.77
CA THR A 126 10.67 28.53 -16.78
C THR A 126 10.28 27.07 -16.86
N ILE A 127 9.29 26.63 -16.07
CA ILE A 127 8.81 25.24 -16.07
C ILE A 127 8.17 24.86 -17.40
N LYS A 128 7.25 25.69 -17.92
CA LYS A 128 6.65 25.46 -19.25
C LYS A 128 7.70 25.45 -20.35
N GLY A 129 8.67 26.37 -20.29
CA GLY A 129 9.79 26.44 -21.24
C GLY A 129 10.60 25.14 -21.22
N LEU A 130 10.98 24.66 -20.04
CA LEU A 130 11.71 23.40 -19.88
C LEU A 130 10.94 22.20 -20.41
N ILE A 131 9.64 22.10 -20.08
CA ILE A 131 8.75 21.04 -20.54
C ILE A 131 8.57 21.10 -22.07
N SER A 132 8.50 22.28 -22.68
CA SER A 132 8.36 22.45 -24.13
C SER A 132 9.56 21.89 -24.90
N LEU A 133 10.75 21.85 -24.29
CA LEU A 133 11.95 21.28 -24.91
C LEU A 133 11.86 19.78 -25.15
N LEU A 134 10.96 19.08 -24.47
CA LEU A 134 10.68 17.66 -24.69
C LEU A 134 10.05 17.39 -26.09
N GLU A 135 9.55 18.41 -26.77
CA GLU A 135 9.01 18.30 -28.14
C GLU A 135 10.08 18.56 -29.21
N ASN A 136 11.31 18.89 -28.82
CA ASN A 136 12.38 19.21 -29.75
C ASN A 136 12.92 17.93 -30.44
N PRO A 137 13.08 17.91 -31.78
CA PRO A 137 13.60 16.73 -32.48
C PRO A 137 15.10 16.46 -32.22
N ASP A 138 15.86 17.43 -31.71
CA ASP A 138 17.27 17.25 -31.37
C ASP A 138 17.42 16.45 -30.07
N ARG A 139 17.90 15.20 -30.18
CA ARG A 139 18.14 14.30 -29.03
C ARG A 139 19.06 14.92 -27.96
N LYS A 140 19.96 15.84 -28.32
CA LYS A 140 20.83 16.52 -27.35
C LYS A 140 20.06 17.55 -26.52
N VAL A 141 19.07 18.21 -27.12
CA VAL A 141 18.17 19.12 -26.40
C VAL A 141 17.27 18.30 -25.47
N LEU A 142 16.69 17.20 -25.96
CA LEU A 142 15.87 16.28 -25.15
C LEU A 142 16.64 15.76 -23.92
N SER A 143 17.88 15.32 -24.11
CA SER A 143 18.72 14.82 -23.02
C SER A 143 19.01 15.89 -21.97
N SER A 144 19.38 17.11 -22.39
CA SER A 144 19.60 18.23 -21.46
C SER A 144 18.31 18.64 -20.74
N ALA A 145 17.17 18.66 -21.43
CA ALA A 145 15.87 18.97 -20.81
C ALA A 145 15.46 17.90 -19.78
N CYS A 146 15.60 16.62 -20.12
CA CYS A 146 15.30 15.52 -19.22
C CYS A 146 16.19 15.51 -17.98
N ASN A 147 17.50 15.74 -18.15
CA ASN A 147 18.43 15.83 -17.02
C ASN A 147 18.09 17.02 -16.12
N ALA A 148 17.75 18.18 -16.69
CA ALA A 148 17.32 19.33 -15.92
C ALA A 148 16.01 19.08 -15.16
N ILE A 149 15.06 18.32 -15.72
CA ILE A 149 13.86 17.88 -15.00
C ILE A 149 14.22 16.96 -13.84
N LEU A 150 15.15 16.01 -14.02
CA LEU A 150 15.63 15.13 -12.95
C LEU A 150 16.30 15.92 -11.81
N ASP A 151 17.20 16.83 -12.17
CA ASP A 151 17.91 17.69 -11.22
C ASP A 151 16.94 18.58 -10.43
N LEU A 152 15.94 19.14 -11.12
CA LEU A 152 14.88 19.91 -10.51
C LEU A 152 14.00 19.05 -9.58
N SER A 153 13.73 17.80 -9.95
CA SER A 153 12.90 16.85 -9.20
C SER A 153 13.55 16.33 -7.92
N THR A 154 14.67 16.90 -7.47
CA THR A 154 15.29 16.58 -6.17
C THR A 154 14.48 17.11 -4.97
N THR A 155 13.51 18.01 -5.19
CA THR A 155 12.64 18.56 -4.15
C THR A 155 11.17 18.21 -4.39
N ALA A 156 10.41 17.99 -3.31
CA ALA A 156 8.98 17.66 -3.38
C ALA A 156 8.15 18.80 -3.99
N PHE A 157 8.50 20.05 -3.70
CA PHE A 157 7.82 21.22 -4.26
C PHE A 157 7.94 21.26 -5.79
N ALA A 158 9.16 21.07 -6.32
CA ALA A 158 9.39 21.12 -7.75
C ALA A 158 8.76 19.93 -8.49
N GLN A 159 8.77 18.73 -7.89
CA GLN A 159 8.04 17.57 -8.41
C GLN A 159 6.54 17.90 -8.59
N GLN A 160 5.91 18.53 -7.60
CA GLN A 160 4.50 18.93 -7.70
C GLN A 160 4.27 20.01 -8.77
N GLN A 161 5.17 20.98 -8.92
CA GLN A 161 5.06 21.97 -9.99
C GLN A 161 5.16 21.32 -11.38
N LEU A 162 6.11 20.42 -11.59
CA LEU A 162 6.25 19.66 -12.84
C LEU A 162 4.98 18.87 -13.17
N LEU A 163 4.37 18.22 -12.17
CA LEU A 163 3.09 17.51 -12.32
C LEU A 163 1.95 18.45 -12.69
N ASN A 164 1.83 19.61 -12.03
CA ASN A 164 0.81 20.62 -12.33
C ASN A 164 0.90 21.13 -13.78
N PHE A 165 2.11 21.21 -14.34
CA PHE A 165 2.34 21.59 -15.74
C PHE A 165 2.39 20.40 -16.71
N SER A 166 1.86 19.23 -16.32
CA SER A 166 1.72 18.03 -17.17
C SER A 166 3.04 17.48 -17.72
N ALA A 167 4.16 17.67 -17.00
CA ALA A 167 5.46 17.14 -17.40
C ALA A 167 5.45 15.62 -17.57
N LEU A 168 4.77 14.90 -16.65
CA LEU A 168 4.69 13.44 -16.66
C LEU A 168 4.09 12.91 -17.97
N HIS A 169 2.95 13.43 -18.40
CA HIS A 169 2.30 13.01 -19.65
C HIS A 169 3.22 13.22 -20.87
N LYS A 170 3.90 14.36 -20.94
CA LYS A 170 4.84 14.67 -22.03
C LYS A 170 6.05 13.74 -22.01
N LEU A 171 6.64 13.50 -20.84
CA LEU A 171 7.75 12.55 -20.68
C LEU A 171 7.35 11.14 -21.12
N MET A 172 6.19 10.64 -20.69
CA MET A 172 5.68 9.33 -21.08
C MET A 172 5.47 9.22 -22.59
N SER A 173 4.85 10.24 -23.20
CA SER A 173 4.63 10.27 -24.66
C SER A 173 5.93 10.26 -25.45
N VAL A 174 6.91 11.09 -25.08
CA VAL A 174 8.23 11.13 -25.73
C VAL A 174 8.98 9.83 -25.53
N PHE A 175 8.93 9.27 -24.31
CA PHE A 175 9.55 8.00 -24.00
C PHE A 175 9.00 6.88 -24.88
N LEU A 176 7.68 6.76 -25.03
CA LEU A 176 7.06 5.73 -25.90
C LEU A 176 7.39 5.91 -27.39
N GLN A 177 7.78 7.11 -27.83
CA GLN A 177 8.24 7.35 -29.22
C GLN A 177 9.72 6.99 -29.43
N VAL A 178 10.55 7.19 -28.40
CA VAL A 178 12.01 6.98 -28.47
C VAL A 178 12.40 5.55 -28.11
N PHE A 179 11.72 4.99 -27.11
CA PHE A 179 12.00 3.68 -26.56
C PHE A 179 11.46 2.59 -27.49
N LYS A 180 12.31 1.64 -27.89
CA LYS A 180 11.94 0.59 -28.84
C LYS A 180 11.56 -0.72 -28.15
N ARG A 181 12.42 -1.21 -27.25
CA ARG A 181 12.24 -2.47 -26.52
C ARG A 181 13.26 -2.56 -25.38
N VAL A 182 13.06 -3.46 -24.42
CA VAL A 182 14.07 -3.77 -23.41
C VAL A 182 15.03 -4.83 -23.97
N GLU A 183 16.29 -4.49 -24.26
CA GLU A 183 17.26 -5.51 -24.75
C GLU A 183 17.81 -6.41 -23.63
N SER A 184 18.21 -5.82 -22.51
CA SER A 184 18.66 -6.56 -21.31
C SER A 184 18.65 -5.65 -20.09
N VAL A 185 18.28 -6.21 -18.94
CA VAL A 185 18.26 -5.53 -17.63
C VAL A 185 19.22 -6.25 -16.69
N CYS A 186 19.93 -5.51 -15.84
CA CYS A 186 20.76 -6.06 -14.79
C CYS A 186 20.53 -5.33 -13.47
N LEU A 187 20.96 -5.96 -12.36
CA LEU A 187 20.96 -5.32 -11.05
C LEU A 187 22.38 -4.87 -10.69
N LEU A 188 22.50 -3.61 -10.30
CA LEU A 188 23.74 -2.96 -9.92
C LEU A 188 23.72 -2.72 -8.42
N SER A 189 24.78 -3.13 -7.72
CA SER A 189 24.97 -2.82 -6.30
C SER A 189 26.09 -1.79 -6.11
N GLU A 190 25.83 -0.75 -5.32
CA GLU A 190 26.81 0.23 -4.88
C GLU A 190 27.31 -0.10 -3.46
N GLY A 191 27.76 -1.33 -3.20
CA GLY A 191 28.36 -1.72 -1.92
C GLY A 191 27.70 -2.93 -1.29
N ASN A 192 27.08 -2.77 -0.10
CA ASN A 192 26.42 -3.87 0.60
C ASN A 192 25.38 -4.53 -0.32
N GLN A 193 25.38 -5.86 -0.37
CA GLN A 193 24.45 -6.69 -1.16
C GLN A 193 23.00 -6.69 -0.62
N SER A 194 22.60 -5.62 0.09
CA SER A 194 21.24 -5.46 0.58
C SER A 194 20.29 -5.18 -0.57
N PHE A 195 19.11 -5.80 -0.54
CA PHE A 195 18.04 -5.58 -1.52
C PHE A 195 17.73 -4.08 -1.72
N HIS A 196 17.77 -3.32 -0.63
CA HIS A 196 17.46 -1.89 -0.60
C HIS A 196 18.47 -1.02 -1.37
N ALA A 197 19.68 -1.52 -1.62
CA ALA A 197 20.74 -0.79 -2.33
C ALA A 197 20.83 -1.16 -3.82
N LEU A 198 19.95 -2.05 -4.31
CA LEU A 198 19.98 -2.52 -5.68
C LEU A 198 19.34 -1.50 -6.62
N LYS A 199 20.11 -1.09 -7.62
CA LYS A 199 19.69 -0.20 -8.71
C LYS A 199 19.51 -0.98 -9.99
N ILE A 200 18.68 -0.44 -10.88
CA ILE A 200 18.40 -1.06 -12.18
C ILE A 200 19.39 -0.53 -13.22
N GLY A 201 20.08 -1.43 -13.90
CA GLY A 201 20.87 -1.15 -15.10
C GLY A 201 20.11 -1.61 -16.33
N ILE A 202 19.99 -0.76 -17.35
CA ILE A 202 19.35 -1.12 -18.62
C ILE A 202 20.37 -0.94 -19.73
N ARG A 203 20.46 -1.92 -20.63
CA ARG A 203 21.28 -1.83 -21.84
C ARG A 203 20.51 -1.06 -22.92
N GLU A 204 20.40 0.23 -22.71
CA GLU A 204 19.76 1.18 -23.62
C GLU A 204 20.57 2.47 -23.68
N ASP A 205 20.20 3.40 -24.56
CA ASP A 205 20.88 4.68 -24.65
C ASP A 205 20.60 5.60 -23.44
N GLU A 206 21.55 6.47 -23.09
CA GLU A 206 21.49 7.31 -21.89
C GLU A 206 20.21 8.16 -21.80
N LEU A 207 19.69 8.62 -22.95
CA LEU A 207 18.45 9.39 -23.01
C LEU A 207 17.24 8.56 -22.56
N SER A 208 17.14 7.31 -23.02
CA SER A 208 16.03 6.42 -22.65
C SER A 208 16.03 6.11 -21.16
N VAL A 209 17.21 5.88 -20.57
CA VAL A 209 17.35 5.66 -19.12
C VAL A 209 17.05 6.92 -18.31
N ALA A 210 17.47 8.10 -18.78
CA ALA A 210 17.14 9.37 -18.14
C ALA A 210 15.62 9.64 -18.17
N LEU A 211 14.97 9.43 -19.31
CA LEU A 211 13.52 9.60 -19.46
C LEU A 211 12.75 8.64 -18.54
N LEU A 212 13.12 7.36 -18.51
CA LEU A 212 12.53 6.37 -17.60
C LEU A 212 12.68 6.81 -16.15
N SER A 213 13.87 7.27 -15.76
CA SER A 213 14.15 7.74 -14.40
C SER A 213 13.29 8.95 -14.03
N ALA A 214 13.14 9.91 -14.95
CA ALA A 214 12.31 11.10 -14.74
C ALA A 214 10.84 10.73 -14.56
N ILE A 215 10.35 9.80 -15.37
CA ILE A 215 8.96 9.31 -15.28
C ILE A 215 8.71 8.61 -13.95
N ILE A 216 9.59 7.69 -13.53
CA ILE A 216 9.46 6.94 -12.26
C ILE A 216 9.47 7.90 -11.07
N VAL A 217 10.38 8.87 -11.05
CA VAL A 217 10.45 9.89 -9.98
C VAL A 217 9.13 10.66 -9.85
N LEU A 218 8.52 11.06 -10.98
CA LEU A 218 7.26 11.80 -10.95
C LEU A 218 6.05 10.91 -10.62
N ILE A 219 5.99 9.67 -11.09
CA ILE A 219 4.92 8.71 -10.74
C ILE A 219 4.89 8.46 -9.24
N ASN A 220 6.07 8.24 -8.62
CA ASN A 220 6.18 7.91 -7.20
C ASN A 220 5.77 9.06 -6.25
N VAL A 221 5.47 10.23 -6.81
CA VAL A 221 5.06 11.44 -6.07
C VAL A 221 3.61 11.85 -6.42
N CYS A 222 3.01 11.22 -7.44
CA CYS A 222 1.64 11.50 -7.83
C CYS A 222 0.64 11.12 -6.73
N ASN A 223 -0.38 11.97 -6.54
CA ASN A 223 -1.57 11.61 -5.79
C ASN A 223 -2.54 10.77 -6.64
N VAL A 224 -3.60 10.23 -6.04
CA VAL A 224 -4.56 9.34 -6.73
C VAL A 224 -5.27 10.03 -7.90
N GLU A 225 -5.56 11.33 -7.79
CA GLU A 225 -6.22 12.11 -8.85
C GLU A 225 -5.28 12.35 -10.03
N GLN A 226 -4.02 12.71 -9.77
CA GLN A 226 -2.98 12.86 -10.79
C GLN A 226 -2.75 11.55 -11.54
N LEU A 227 -2.72 10.41 -10.84
CA LEU A 227 -2.62 9.07 -11.47
C LEU A 227 -3.84 8.78 -12.36
N HIS A 228 -5.04 9.18 -11.94
CA HIS A 228 -6.27 9.02 -12.73
C HIS A 228 -6.28 9.90 -13.99
N ASN A 229 -5.58 11.03 -13.98
CA ASN A 229 -5.49 11.94 -15.13
C ASN A 229 -4.52 11.46 -16.22
N ILE A 230 -3.76 10.39 -15.98
CA ILE A 230 -2.91 9.77 -17.00
C ILE A 230 -3.82 9.00 -17.98
N PRO A 231 -3.71 9.23 -19.31
CA PRO A 231 -4.50 8.47 -20.29
C PRO A 231 -4.30 6.96 -20.14
N GLU A 232 -5.40 6.21 -20.14
CA GLU A 232 -5.39 4.75 -19.88
C GLU A 232 -4.45 3.99 -20.82
N SER A 233 -4.49 4.30 -22.12
CA SER A 233 -3.60 3.66 -23.12
C SER A 233 -2.10 3.91 -22.86
N VAL A 234 -1.74 5.09 -22.34
CA VAL A 234 -0.36 5.45 -22.01
C VAL A 234 0.05 4.77 -20.70
N SER A 235 -0.85 4.76 -19.72
CA SER A 235 -0.63 4.09 -18.42
C SER A 235 -0.43 2.58 -18.59
N GLU A 236 -1.29 1.91 -19.35
CA GLU A 236 -1.21 0.47 -19.61
C GLU A 236 0.07 0.09 -20.37
N ALA A 237 0.41 0.83 -21.42
CA ALA A 237 1.63 0.60 -22.19
C ALA A 237 2.89 0.73 -21.29
N PHE A 238 2.92 1.76 -20.44
CA PHE A 238 4.04 1.97 -19.54
C PHE A 238 4.07 0.95 -18.40
N LEU A 239 2.92 0.59 -17.82
CA LEU A 239 2.81 -0.45 -16.80
C LEU A 239 3.33 -1.80 -17.33
N SER A 240 2.94 -2.18 -18.55
CA SER A 240 3.44 -3.40 -19.21
C SER A 240 4.95 -3.39 -19.35
N LEU A 241 5.54 -2.25 -19.71
CA LEU A 241 6.99 -2.10 -19.81
C LEU A 241 7.68 -2.21 -18.44
N LEU A 242 7.16 -1.54 -17.41
CA LEU A 242 7.76 -1.61 -16.06
C LEU A 242 7.75 -3.04 -15.52
N LYS A 243 6.67 -3.79 -15.79
CA LYS A 243 6.57 -5.23 -15.48
C LYS A 243 7.61 -6.06 -16.21
N GLU A 244 7.81 -5.81 -17.52
CA GLU A 244 8.88 -6.47 -18.31
C GLU A 244 10.28 -6.17 -17.74
N ILE A 245 10.57 -4.91 -17.41
CA ILE A 245 11.84 -4.51 -16.78
C ILE A 245 12.03 -5.26 -15.45
N ARG A 246 10.97 -5.33 -14.64
CA ARG A 246 11.02 -6.02 -13.35
C ARG A 246 11.25 -7.52 -13.51
N ALA A 247 10.50 -8.21 -14.38
CA ALA A 247 10.65 -9.64 -14.62
C ALA A 247 12.08 -10.00 -15.04
N ASN A 248 12.68 -9.18 -15.94
CA ASN A 248 14.06 -9.34 -16.36
C ASN A 248 15.07 -9.07 -15.23
N ALA A 249 14.79 -8.10 -14.35
CA ALA A 249 15.64 -7.81 -13.19
C ALA A 249 15.58 -8.93 -12.12
N THR A 250 14.39 -9.49 -11.86
CA THR A 250 14.19 -10.56 -10.87
C THR A 250 14.95 -11.83 -11.25
N HIS A 251 15.04 -12.16 -12.53
CA HIS A 251 15.86 -13.26 -13.04
C HIS A 251 17.34 -13.18 -12.61
N HIS A 252 17.85 -12.00 -12.25
CA HIS A 252 19.23 -11.80 -11.76
C HIS A 252 19.35 -11.79 -10.23
N LEU A 253 18.26 -11.57 -9.46
CA LEU A 253 18.23 -11.81 -8.01
C LEU A 253 18.38 -13.31 -7.68
N VAL A 254 18.09 -14.15 -8.67
CA VAL A 254 17.99 -15.61 -8.58
C VAL A 254 19.35 -16.30 -8.36
N ILE A 255 20.46 -15.62 -8.67
CA ILE A 255 21.81 -16.18 -8.61
C ILE A 255 22.67 -15.31 -7.70
N ARG A 256 22.96 -15.77 -6.47
CA ARG A 256 24.06 -15.23 -5.67
C ARG A 256 25.36 -15.44 -6.46
N GLY A 257 25.78 -14.43 -7.20
CA GLY A 257 27.00 -14.48 -8.01
C GLY A 257 27.01 -13.56 -9.23
N ASP A 258 25.84 -13.15 -9.74
CA ASP A 258 25.73 -12.39 -11.00
C ASP A 258 25.33 -10.92 -10.80
N VAL A 259 25.62 -10.35 -9.61
CA VAL A 259 25.75 -8.89 -9.48
C VAL A 259 27.00 -8.51 -10.27
N LYS A 260 26.84 -8.31 -11.57
CA LYS A 260 27.93 -7.88 -12.44
C LYS A 260 28.43 -6.55 -11.90
N SER A 261 29.63 -6.57 -11.31
CA SER A 261 30.45 -5.36 -11.24
C SER A 261 30.52 -4.79 -12.66
N ASN A 262 30.51 -3.47 -12.81
CA ASN A 262 30.31 -2.72 -14.05
C ASN A 262 31.42 -2.92 -15.13
N VAL A 263 32.13 -4.05 -15.08
CA VAL A 263 33.32 -4.43 -15.84
C VAL A 263 33.02 -4.70 -17.32
N GLU A 264 31.76 -4.92 -17.70
CA GLU A 264 31.35 -5.14 -19.10
C GLU A 264 30.67 -3.92 -19.77
N GLY A 265 30.95 -2.68 -19.36
CA GLY A 265 30.90 -1.46 -20.19
C GLY A 265 29.69 -1.14 -21.11
N ARG A 266 28.53 -1.80 -20.98
CA ARG A 266 27.38 -1.63 -21.89
C ARG A 266 26.05 -1.28 -21.21
N PHE A 267 25.99 -1.21 -19.88
CA PHE A 267 24.76 -0.86 -19.17
C PHE A 267 24.78 0.61 -18.75
N CYS A 268 23.71 1.33 -19.08
CA CYS A 268 23.48 2.65 -18.53
C CYS A 268 22.90 2.49 -17.12
N LYS A 269 23.56 3.15 -16.16
CA LYS A 269 23.17 3.09 -14.75
C LYS A 269 21.99 4.02 -14.51
N SER A 270 20.85 3.48 -14.09
CA SER A 270 19.76 4.30 -13.57
C SER A 270 19.97 4.61 -12.08
N ASN A 271 19.47 5.75 -11.64
CA ASN A 271 19.33 6.05 -10.20
C ASN A 271 18.10 5.39 -9.57
N VAL A 272 17.27 4.71 -10.36
CA VAL A 272 16.06 4.02 -9.93
C VAL A 272 16.41 2.72 -9.22
N GLY A 273 15.95 2.59 -7.97
CA GLY A 273 16.02 1.37 -7.19
C GLY A 273 14.94 0.35 -7.56
N VAL A 274 15.11 -0.90 -7.11
CA VAL A 274 14.08 -1.94 -7.28
C VAL A 274 12.75 -1.54 -6.59
N CYS A 275 12.82 -0.90 -5.42
CA CYS A 275 11.65 -0.43 -4.70
C CYS A 275 10.95 0.73 -5.43
N ASP A 276 11.70 1.65 -6.04
CA ASP A 276 11.13 2.74 -6.84
C ASP A 276 10.34 2.20 -8.04
N LEU A 277 10.87 1.18 -8.71
CA LEU A 277 10.18 0.50 -9.79
C LEU A 277 8.89 -0.18 -9.29
N ALA A 278 8.97 -0.88 -8.16
CA ALA A 278 7.81 -1.54 -7.56
C ALA A 278 6.71 -0.54 -7.14
N ASP A 279 7.07 0.61 -6.59
CA ASP A 279 6.15 1.70 -6.25
C ASP A 279 5.45 2.23 -7.52
N SER A 280 6.20 2.48 -8.60
CA SER A 280 5.61 2.91 -9.87
C SER A 280 4.63 1.88 -10.47
N ILE A 281 5.00 0.59 -10.46
CA ILE A 281 4.11 -0.49 -10.92
C ILE A 281 2.83 -0.52 -10.08
N PHE A 282 2.97 -0.44 -8.76
CA PHE A 282 1.84 -0.44 -7.83
C PHE A 282 0.92 0.75 -8.11
N ARG A 283 1.47 1.98 -8.17
CA ARG A 283 0.71 3.22 -8.37
C ARG A 283 -0.09 3.24 -9.66
N LEU A 284 0.53 2.84 -10.77
CA LEU A 284 -0.17 2.76 -12.07
C LEU A 284 -1.28 1.71 -12.06
N SER A 285 -1.21 0.71 -11.17
CA SER A 285 -2.19 -0.37 -11.07
C SER A 285 -3.38 -0.06 -10.14
N ILE A 286 -3.27 0.96 -9.28
CA ILE A 286 -4.32 1.35 -8.30
C ILE A 286 -5.70 1.50 -8.97
N ASN A 287 -5.74 2.06 -10.19
CA ASN A 287 -6.97 2.34 -10.92
C ASN A 287 -7.28 1.33 -12.04
N ALA A 288 -6.48 0.27 -12.18
CA ALA A 288 -6.69 -0.73 -13.23
C ALA A 288 -8.02 -1.46 -13.01
N SER A 289 -8.97 -1.22 -13.90
CA SER A 289 -10.33 -1.77 -13.85
C SER A 289 -10.37 -3.29 -14.13
N GLN A 290 -9.32 -3.84 -14.75
CA GLN A 290 -9.31 -5.19 -15.33
C GLN A 290 -8.61 -6.26 -14.47
N LEU A 291 -7.83 -5.87 -13.44
CA LEU A 291 -6.96 -6.83 -12.71
C LEU A 291 -7.72 -7.68 -11.68
N SER A 292 -8.78 -7.17 -11.05
CA SER A 292 -9.60 -7.92 -10.09
C SER A 292 -11.08 -7.81 -10.45
N VAL A 293 -11.49 -8.47 -11.54
CA VAL A 293 -12.92 -8.56 -11.88
C VAL A 293 -13.57 -9.59 -10.97
N SER A 294 -14.54 -9.16 -10.15
CA SER A 294 -15.31 -10.06 -9.28
C SER A 294 -15.96 -11.16 -10.10
N LEU A 295 -15.94 -12.39 -9.60
CA LEU A 295 -16.67 -13.48 -10.25
C LEU A 295 -18.18 -13.31 -10.02
N PRO A 296 -19.01 -13.78 -10.96
CA PRO A 296 -20.45 -13.85 -10.73
C PRO A 296 -20.75 -14.62 -9.45
N PHE A 297 -21.71 -14.12 -8.68
CA PHE A 297 -22.14 -14.69 -7.42
C PHE A 297 -22.44 -16.19 -7.54
N GLU A 298 -23.09 -16.59 -8.62
CA GLU A 298 -23.51 -17.97 -8.87
C GLU A 298 -22.31 -18.91 -9.02
N VAL A 299 -21.19 -18.43 -9.55
CA VAL A 299 -19.96 -19.24 -9.72
C VAL A 299 -19.35 -19.56 -8.37
N VAL A 300 -19.21 -18.55 -7.50
CA VAL A 300 -18.63 -18.74 -6.15
C VAL A 300 -19.60 -19.50 -5.25
N GLN A 301 -20.90 -19.20 -5.33
CA GLN A 301 -21.91 -19.93 -4.57
C GLN A 301 -21.91 -21.42 -4.93
N ARG A 302 -21.96 -21.76 -6.23
CA ARG A 302 -21.91 -23.16 -6.66
C ARG A 302 -20.58 -23.82 -6.30
N GLY A 303 -19.49 -23.07 -6.38
CA GLY A 303 -18.16 -23.54 -5.99
C GLY A 303 -18.08 -23.96 -4.52
N LEU A 304 -18.68 -23.19 -3.61
CA LEU A 304 -18.64 -23.40 -2.17
C LEU A 304 -19.78 -24.24 -1.58
N PHE A 305 -20.96 -24.25 -2.22
CA PHE A 305 -22.19 -24.86 -1.68
C PHE A 305 -22.77 -25.98 -2.58
N GLY A 306 -22.20 -26.22 -3.76
CA GLY A 306 -22.66 -27.25 -4.70
C GLY A 306 -24.01 -26.93 -5.36
N THR A 307 -24.60 -27.93 -6.02
CA THR A 307 -25.88 -27.78 -6.74
C THR A 307 -27.08 -28.46 -6.05
N SER A 308 -26.85 -29.41 -5.13
CA SER A 308 -27.85 -30.42 -4.78
C SER A 308 -27.87 -30.83 -3.29
N GLY A 309 -27.65 -29.90 -2.35
CA GLY A 309 -27.67 -30.27 -0.91
C GLY A 309 -27.94 -29.16 0.11
N SER A 310 -27.39 -27.96 -0.06
CA SER A 310 -27.57 -26.84 0.89
C SER A 310 -27.57 -25.50 0.15
N SER A 311 -28.63 -24.71 0.28
CA SER A 311 -28.63 -23.34 -0.27
C SER A 311 -27.79 -22.41 0.60
N PHE A 312 -27.33 -21.29 0.03
CA PHE A 312 -26.66 -20.25 0.81
C PHE A 312 -27.52 -19.76 2.00
N GLU A 313 -28.85 -19.80 1.88
CA GLU A 313 -29.76 -19.38 2.95
C GLU A 313 -29.85 -20.40 4.08
N ASP A 314 -29.83 -21.69 3.72
CA ASP A 314 -29.75 -22.79 4.68
C ASP A 314 -28.43 -22.68 5.47
N PHE A 315 -27.33 -22.45 4.77
CA PHE A 315 -26.03 -22.17 5.38
C PHE A 315 -26.08 -20.97 6.36
N LEU A 316 -26.60 -19.83 5.92
CA LEU A 316 -26.70 -18.63 6.78
C LEU A 316 -27.58 -18.86 8.02
N SER A 317 -28.59 -19.72 7.91
CA SER A 317 -29.55 -19.94 9.00
C SER A 317 -29.04 -20.98 10.01
N ASN A 318 -28.33 -22.01 9.55
CA ASN A 318 -27.99 -23.18 10.36
C ASN A 318 -26.50 -23.29 10.71
N HIS A 319 -25.62 -22.64 9.95
CA HIS A 319 -24.17 -22.87 10.04
C HIS A 319 -23.35 -21.60 10.32
N TRP A 320 -23.67 -20.48 9.67
CA TRP A 320 -22.92 -19.22 9.81
C TRP A 320 -22.73 -18.79 11.28
N GLU A 321 -21.47 -18.70 11.74
CA GLU A 321 -21.06 -18.39 13.13
C GLU A 321 -21.60 -19.38 14.21
N VAL A 322 -22.20 -20.51 13.80
CA VAL A 322 -22.93 -21.42 14.69
C VAL A 322 -22.31 -22.82 14.74
N SER A 323 -22.06 -23.46 13.60
CA SER A 323 -21.60 -24.85 13.57
C SER A 323 -20.71 -25.13 12.35
N PRO A 324 -19.69 -25.99 12.49
CA PRO A 324 -18.97 -26.54 11.35
C PRO A 324 -19.91 -27.26 10.38
N PHE A 325 -19.55 -27.20 9.10
CA PHE A 325 -20.34 -27.75 7.99
C PHE A 325 -19.40 -28.30 6.91
N LEU A 326 -19.57 -29.56 6.52
CA LEU A 326 -18.83 -30.20 5.43
C LEU A 326 -19.73 -30.30 4.20
N LEU A 327 -19.24 -29.79 3.08
CA LEU A 327 -19.79 -30.06 1.77
C LEU A 327 -18.88 -31.06 1.06
N SER A 328 -19.40 -32.27 0.81
CA SER A 328 -18.73 -33.26 -0.03
C SER A 328 -19.18 -33.13 -1.47
N ARG A 329 -18.24 -33.06 -2.42
CA ARG A 329 -18.60 -33.01 -3.85
C ARG A 329 -19.00 -34.39 -4.37
N THR A 330 -20.04 -34.43 -5.18
CA THR A 330 -20.47 -35.66 -5.88
C THR A 330 -19.86 -35.74 -7.27
N SER A 331 -19.90 -36.93 -7.89
CA SER A 331 -19.33 -37.14 -9.23
C SER A 331 -20.00 -36.29 -10.32
N GLU A 332 -21.23 -35.82 -10.10
CA GLU A 332 -21.98 -34.95 -11.02
C GLU A 332 -21.53 -33.48 -10.96
N ASP A 333 -20.84 -33.06 -9.88
CA ASP A 333 -20.39 -31.68 -9.68
C ASP A 333 -19.03 -31.36 -10.36
N HIS A 334 -18.33 -32.36 -10.90
CA HIS A 334 -16.93 -32.25 -11.35
C HIS A 334 -16.72 -31.33 -12.57
N ASN A 335 -17.74 -31.08 -13.40
CA ASN A 335 -17.58 -30.27 -14.63
C ASN A 335 -18.24 -28.88 -14.58
N VAL A 336 -19.10 -28.58 -13.59
CA VAL A 336 -19.92 -27.35 -13.59
C VAL A 336 -19.46 -26.32 -12.54
N ASN A 337 -18.70 -26.74 -11.52
CA ASN A 337 -18.46 -25.95 -10.29
C ASN A 337 -16.98 -25.69 -9.99
N ASP A 338 -16.07 -25.82 -10.97
CA ASP A 338 -14.63 -25.67 -10.74
C ASP A 338 -14.19 -24.19 -10.77
N MET A 339 -14.46 -23.48 -9.67
CA MET A 339 -14.02 -22.09 -9.55
C MET A 339 -12.50 -21.96 -9.41
N PHE A 340 -11.80 -23.04 -9.03
CA PHE A 340 -10.36 -23.07 -8.80
C PHE A 340 -9.55 -23.54 -10.02
N SER A 341 -10.16 -24.05 -11.11
CA SER A 341 -9.40 -24.54 -12.28
C SER A 341 -8.34 -23.56 -12.77
N PRO A 342 -8.63 -22.26 -12.95
CA PRO A 342 -7.61 -21.34 -13.49
C PRO A 342 -6.41 -21.21 -12.56
N PHE A 343 -6.64 -21.23 -11.23
CA PHE A 343 -5.56 -21.25 -10.25
C PHE A 343 -4.80 -22.59 -10.30
N ILE A 344 -5.51 -23.71 -10.37
CA ILE A 344 -4.88 -25.04 -10.45
C ILE A 344 -4.01 -25.17 -11.71
N GLN A 345 -4.49 -24.64 -12.84
CA GLN A 345 -3.76 -24.62 -14.11
C GLN A 345 -2.50 -23.76 -14.03
N SER A 346 -2.56 -22.60 -13.36
CA SER A 346 -1.39 -21.72 -13.22
C SER A 346 -0.27 -22.30 -12.35
N LEU A 347 -0.56 -23.33 -11.54
CA LEU A 347 0.46 -24.06 -10.79
C LEU A 347 1.39 -24.89 -11.68
N ASN A 348 1.08 -25.12 -12.96
CA ASN A 348 1.94 -25.87 -13.91
C ASN A 348 2.49 -27.19 -13.34
N TRP A 349 1.68 -27.87 -12.52
CA TRP A 349 2.13 -29.02 -11.76
C TRP A 349 2.32 -30.25 -12.65
N ASN A 350 3.51 -30.86 -12.60
CA ASN A 350 3.85 -32.03 -13.42
C ASN A 350 3.63 -33.38 -12.70
N GLY A 351 2.97 -33.37 -11.53
CA GLY A 351 2.73 -34.55 -10.69
C GLY A 351 3.72 -34.75 -9.54
N SER A 352 4.80 -33.97 -9.45
CA SER A 352 5.77 -34.03 -8.34
C SER A 352 5.66 -32.85 -7.36
N VAL A 353 5.73 -33.10 -6.05
CA VAL A 353 5.62 -32.02 -5.04
C VAL A 353 6.75 -30.96 -5.12
N PRO A 354 8.03 -31.32 -5.41
CA PRO A 354 9.06 -30.31 -5.64
C PRO A 354 8.71 -29.31 -6.75
N SER A 355 8.17 -29.80 -7.87
CA SER A 355 7.73 -28.89 -8.96
C SER A 355 6.59 -27.96 -8.52
N LEU A 356 5.67 -28.46 -7.67
CA LEU A 356 4.58 -27.68 -7.11
C LEU A 356 5.09 -26.60 -6.15
N LEU A 357 6.02 -26.93 -5.26
CA LEU A 357 6.66 -25.99 -4.33
C LEU A 357 7.40 -24.88 -5.08
N HIS A 358 8.20 -25.26 -6.09
CA HIS A 358 8.91 -24.30 -6.92
C HIS A 358 7.93 -23.36 -7.62
N SER A 359 6.91 -23.89 -8.29
CA SER A 359 5.88 -23.10 -8.97
C SER A 359 5.14 -22.13 -8.04
N ILE A 360 4.77 -22.58 -6.83
CA ILE A 360 4.08 -21.73 -5.84
C ILE A 360 4.99 -20.59 -5.39
N LEU A 361 6.24 -20.88 -5.02
CA LEU A 361 7.14 -19.95 -4.32
C LEU A 361 8.00 -19.08 -5.23
N GLN A 362 8.14 -19.44 -6.50
CA GLN A 362 8.93 -18.70 -7.47
C GLN A 362 8.38 -17.29 -7.70
N ASP A 363 9.28 -16.31 -7.82
CA ASP A 363 9.01 -14.91 -8.19
C ASP A 363 7.98 -14.19 -7.30
N LEU A 364 7.83 -14.64 -6.05
CA LEU A 364 6.97 -14.00 -5.06
C LEU A 364 7.65 -12.81 -4.38
N VAL A 365 6.87 -11.75 -4.14
CA VAL A 365 7.28 -10.62 -3.29
C VAL A 365 6.49 -10.57 -2.00
N SER A 366 7.04 -9.90 -0.99
CA SER A 366 6.40 -9.69 0.30
C SER A 366 5.10 -8.88 0.16
N CYS A 367 4.04 -9.37 0.80
CA CYS A 367 2.76 -8.68 0.93
C CYS A 367 2.67 -8.07 2.34
N PHE A 368 3.01 -6.79 2.48
CA PHE A 368 2.97 -6.13 3.78
C PHE A 368 1.53 -5.91 4.25
N PRO A 369 1.21 -6.15 5.54
CA PRO A 369 -0.12 -5.92 6.05
C PRO A 369 -0.48 -4.43 5.94
N ILE A 370 -1.73 -4.16 5.59
CA ILE A 370 -2.31 -2.83 5.57
C ILE A 370 -3.24 -2.68 6.78
N ALA A 371 -3.22 -1.52 7.44
CA ALA A 371 -4.06 -1.29 8.63
C ALA A 371 -5.56 -1.49 8.33
N SER A 372 -6.32 -1.96 9.32
CA SER A 372 -7.76 -2.22 9.21
C SER A 372 -8.52 -0.98 8.72
N GLU A 373 -8.21 0.16 9.33
CA GLU A 373 -8.85 1.46 9.18
C GLU A 373 -8.34 2.32 8.01
N GLU A 374 -7.36 1.83 7.24
CA GLU A 374 -6.72 2.61 6.17
C GLU A 374 -7.69 2.93 5.02
N GLN A 375 -7.83 4.21 4.70
CA GLN A 375 -8.72 4.74 3.68
C GLN A 375 -7.98 5.44 2.53
N ASN A 376 -6.67 5.64 2.67
CA ASN A 376 -5.80 6.23 1.67
C ASN A 376 -4.61 5.29 1.38
N ILE A 377 -4.66 4.61 0.25
CA ILE A 377 -3.62 3.67 -0.19
C ILE A 377 -2.21 4.30 -0.28
N LEU A 378 -2.10 5.62 -0.45
CA LEU A 378 -0.80 6.28 -0.53
C LEU A 378 -0.07 6.32 0.83
N ASN A 379 -0.80 6.30 1.95
CA ASN A 379 -0.18 6.21 3.28
C ASN A 379 0.57 4.89 3.42
N PHE A 380 -0.05 3.78 3.00
CA PHE A 380 0.60 2.47 2.93
C PHE A 380 1.90 2.54 2.11
N LEU A 381 1.89 3.15 0.92
CA LEU A 381 3.09 3.28 0.08
C LEU A 381 4.20 4.10 0.77
N ILE A 382 3.85 5.11 1.56
CA ILE A 382 4.83 5.87 2.35
C ILE A 382 5.46 4.98 3.42
N GLU A 383 4.67 4.13 4.10
CA GLU A 383 5.16 3.21 5.13
C GLU A 383 6.10 2.13 4.57
N VAL A 384 5.88 1.69 3.33
CA VAL A 384 6.66 0.62 2.70
C VAL A 384 7.63 1.08 1.60
N LYS A 385 7.83 2.39 1.43
CA LYS A 385 8.55 3.01 0.29
C LYS A 385 9.86 2.30 -0.07
N ASP A 386 10.69 1.98 0.92
CA ASP A 386 12.00 1.38 0.71
C ASP A 386 11.97 -0.16 0.75
N ARG A 387 10.81 -0.78 0.94
CA ARG A 387 10.64 -2.23 1.15
C ARG A 387 9.76 -2.90 0.10
N LEU A 388 8.96 -2.13 -0.64
CA LEU A 388 8.04 -2.68 -1.63
C LEU A 388 8.79 -3.46 -2.72
N GLY A 389 8.25 -4.62 -3.09
CA GLY A 389 8.87 -5.50 -4.08
C GLY A 389 10.01 -6.38 -3.55
N CYS A 390 10.33 -6.34 -2.25
CA CYS A 390 11.29 -7.26 -1.65
C CYS A 390 10.80 -8.72 -1.67
N PRO A 391 11.70 -9.72 -1.57
CA PRO A 391 11.32 -11.13 -1.49
C PRO A 391 10.41 -11.41 -0.29
N ILE A 392 9.68 -12.53 -0.34
CA ILE A 392 8.79 -12.97 0.75
C ILE A 392 9.55 -13.11 2.08
N ILE A 393 8.89 -12.76 3.18
CA ILE A 393 9.46 -12.69 4.51
C ILE A 393 8.92 -13.84 5.37
N TYR A 394 9.82 -14.56 6.06
CA TYR A 394 9.42 -15.62 6.99
C TYR A 394 8.57 -15.08 8.15
N GLN A 395 7.61 -15.88 8.61
CA GLN A 395 6.56 -15.53 9.60
C GLN A 395 5.54 -14.47 9.16
N GLN A 396 5.86 -13.62 8.18
CA GLN A 396 4.93 -12.67 7.59
C GLN A 396 4.16 -13.34 6.45
N ASP A 397 4.85 -13.68 5.37
CA ASP A 397 4.29 -14.24 4.14
C ASP A 397 4.26 -15.76 4.17
N ILE A 398 5.32 -16.39 4.69
CA ILE A 398 5.50 -17.84 4.65
C ILE A 398 5.91 -18.38 6.02
N ARG A 399 5.38 -19.55 6.39
CA ARG A 399 5.80 -20.34 7.55
C ARG A 399 6.09 -21.77 7.11
N VAL A 400 7.12 -22.36 7.68
CA VAL A 400 7.47 -23.77 7.47
C VAL A 400 7.51 -24.43 8.83
N VAL A 401 6.44 -25.15 9.15
CA VAL A 401 6.08 -25.52 10.52
C VAL A 401 5.66 -26.98 10.63
N LYS A 402 5.93 -27.55 11.80
CA LYS A 402 5.53 -28.91 12.17
C LYS A 402 5.06 -28.93 13.61
N ALA A 403 3.91 -29.51 13.85
CA ALA A 403 3.38 -29.68 15.19
C ALA A 403 4.01 -30.92 15.82
N ASP A 404 4.55 -30.76 17.02
CA ASP A 404 5.00 -31.91 17.80
C ASP A 404 3.81 -32.57 18.50
N SER A 405 3.61 -33.85 18.19
CA SER A 405 2.57 -34.70 18.77
C SER A 405 2.62 -34.79 20.31
N GLN A 406 3.80 -34.63 20.92
CA GLN A 406 3.98 -34.75 22.38
C GLN A 406 3.80 -33.41 23.09
N SER A 407 4.51 -32.36 22.64
CA SER A 407 4.46 -31.05 23.29
C SER A 407 3.27 -30.18 22.87
N ARG A 408 2.53 -30.55 21.81
CA ARG A 408 1.45 -29.75 21.19
C ARG A 408 1.90 -28.33 20.80
N LYS A 409 3.19 -28.14 20.56
CA LYS A 409 3.78 -26.87 20.11
C LYS A 409 4.17 -26.96 18.65
N GLU A 410 4.18 -25.80 18.01
CA GLU A 410 4.67 -25.63 16.65
C GLU A 410 6.19 -25.46 16.67
N THR A 411 6.88 -26.24 15.84
CA THR A 411 8.30 -26.11 15.59
C THR A 411 8.49 -25.47 14.22
N HIS A 412 9.35 -24.46 14.17
CA HIS A 412 9.67 -23.73 12.95
C HIS A 412 10.95 -24.32 12.33
N TYR A 413 10.95 -24.55 11.01
CA TYR A 413 12.15 -25.04 10.33
C TYR A 413 13.24 -23.96 10.28
N PHE A 414 12.85 -22.75 9.87
CA PHE A 414 13.73 -21.58 9.93
C PHE A 414 13.61 -20.93 11.31
N HIS A 415 14.74 -20.62 11.95
CA HIS A 415 14.81 -20.09 13.31
C HIS A 415 15.13 -18.59 13.29
N PRO A 416 14.11 -17.71 13.32
CA PRO A 416 14.34 -16.26 13.24
C PRO A 416 14.91 -15.67 14.52
N GLU A 417 14.79 -16.35 15.67
CA GLU A 417 15.30 -15.87 16.98
C GLU A 417 16.82 -15.62 16.99
N CYS A 418 17.56 -16.17 16.01
CA CYS A 418 18.98 -15.90 15.83
C CYS A 418 19.30 -14.60 15.07
N HIS A 419 18.32 -13.90 14.51
CA HIS A 419 18.51 -12.75 13.62
C HIS A 419 17.81 -11.48 14.13
N LYS A 420 18.51 -10.34 14.07
CA LYS A 420 17.94 -9.02 14.39
C LYS A 420 17.13 -8.42 13.25
N GLU A 421 17.25 -8.97 12.04
CA GLU A 421 16.59 -8.50 10.81
C GLU A 421 15.59 -9.55 10.30
N PRO A 422 14.56 -9.14 9.54
CA PRO A 422 13.62 -10.08 8.92
C PRO A 422 14.33 -11.08 8.01
N LEU A 423 13.89 -12.34 8.04
CA LEU A 423 14.42 -13.38 7.15
C LEU A 423 13.71 -13.30 5.80
N TYR A 424 14.38 -12.68 4.81
CA TYR A 424 13.95 -12.65 3.41
C TYR A 424 14.32 -13.97 2.72
N PHE A 425 13.36 -14.61 2.05
CA PHE A 425 13.62 -15.85 1.32
C PHE A 425 14.44 -15.60 0.07
N THR A 426 15.55 -16.32 -0.03
CA THR A 426 16.30 -16.51 -1.26
C THR A 426 15.86 -17.78 -1.98
N ASN A 427 16.30 -18.00 -3.20
CA ASN A 427 16.06 -19.28 -3.89
C ASN A 427 16.68 -20.48 -3.17
N GLU A 428 17.81 -20.29 -2.49
CA GLU A 428 18.39 -21.34 -1.65
C GLU A 428 17.43 -21.73 -0.52
N ASP A 429 16.69 -20.77 0.04
CA ASP A 429 15.69 -21.03 1.08
C ASP A 429 14.43 -21.69 0.50
N VAL A 430 14.06 -21.38 -0.74
CA VAL A 430 13.01 -22.12 -1.47
C VAL A 430 13.41 -23.59 -1.64
N LEU A 431 14.67 -23.88 -1.98
CA LEU A 431 15.17 -25.27 -2.04
C LEU A 431 15.17 -25.94 -0.67
N LYS A 432 15.49 -25.21 0.41
CA LYS A 432 15.39 -25.73 1.79
C LYS A 432 13.95 -26.07 2.18
N CYS A 433 12.93 -25.41 1.60
CA CYS A 433 11.53 -25.80 1.82
C CYS A 433 11.24 -27.21 1.29
N GLU A 434 11.86 -27.64 0.18
CA GLU A 434 11.71 -29.01 -0.31
C GLU A 434 12.28 -30.05 0.67
N GLN A 435 13.42 -29.72 1.28
CA GLN A 435 14.03 -30.56 2.30
C GLN A 435 13.15 -30.62 3.56
N ALA A 436 12.68 -29.46 4.04
CA ALA A 436 11.76 -29.39 5.17
C ALA A 436 10.48 -30.19 4.92
N TYR A 437 9.93 -30.11 3.71
CA TYR A 437 8.76 -30.90 3.32
C TYR A 437 9.00 -32.41 3.44
N LYS A 438 10.17 -32.90 2.97
CA LYS A 438 10.55 -34.32 3.13
C LYS A 438 10.69 -34.74 4.60
N GLU A 439 11.04 -33.81 5.48
CA GLU A 439 11.16 -34.03 6.93
C GLU A 439 9.82 -33.93 7.69
N GLY A 440 8.72 -33.73 6.96
CA GLY A 440 7.37 -33.70 7.54
C GLY A 440 6.88 -32.30 7.92
N TYR A 441 7.54 -31.23 7.46
CA TYR A 441 7.08 -29.87 7.69
C TYR A 441 6.00 -29.46 6.68
N THR A 442 5.02 -28.70 7.15
CA THR A 442 4.04 -28.02 6.31
C THR A 442 4.57 -26.68 5.84
N VAL A 443 4.43 -26.39 4.55
CA VAL A 443 4.65 -25.06 3.99
C VAL A 443 3.32 -24.33 3.95
N ALA A 444 3.23 -23.21 4.67
CA ALA A 444 2.06 -22.35 4.76
C ALA A 444 2.38 -20.98 4.14
N LEU A 445 1.70 -20.63 3.05
CA LEU A 445 1.85 -19.37 2.34
C LEU A 445 0.60 -18.53 2.53
N ARG A 446 0.78 -17.24 2.88
CA ARG A 446 -0.30 -16.29 3.13
C ARG A 446 -0.54 -15.35 1.96
N GLY A 447 -1.76 -14.82 1.90
CA GLY A 447 -2.14 -13.72 1.02
C GLY A 447 -2.20 -14.13 -0.45
N LEU A 448 -2.80 -15.28 -0.79
CA LEU A 448 -2.92 -15.72 -2.19
C LEU A 448 -3.81 -14.79 -3.03
N GLU A 449 -4.76 -14.11 -2.40
CA GLU A 449 -5.58 -13.04 -2.99
C GLU A 449 -4.74 -11.84 -3.48
N PHE A 450 -3.51 -11.69 -3.01
CA PHE A 450 -2.57 -10.67 -3.46
C PHE A 450 -1.58 -11.17 -4.53
N ARG A 451 -1.62 -12.48 -4.83
CA ARG A 451 -0.62 -13.18 -5.65
C ARG A 451 -1.21 -13.79 -6.91
N TYR A 452 -2.47 -14.21 -6.87
CA TYR A 452 -3.16 -14.87 -7.97
C TYR A 452 -4.49 -14.17 -8.28
N GLN A 453 -4.65 -13.73 -9.53
CA GLN A 453 -5.84 -13.00 -9.98
C GLN A 453 -7.12 -13.79 -9.72
N ARG A 454 -7.14 -15.08 -10.02
CA ARG A 454 -8.33 -15.92 -9.81
C ARG A 454 -8.74 -15.99 -8.34
N ILE A 455 -7.78 -16.10 -7.42
CA ILE A 455 -8.06 -16.15 -5.98
C ILE A 455 -8.56 -14.80 -5.49
N ALA A 456 -7.97 -13.70 -5.97
CA ALA A 456 -8.44 -12.34 -5.68
C ALA A 456 -9.93 -12.16 -6.07
N SER A 457 -10.32 -12.63 -7.25
CA SER A 457 -11.71 -12.55 -7.71
C SER A 457 -12.67 -13.39 -6.87
N ILE A 458 -12.26 -14.58 -6.43
CA ILE A 458 -13.06 -15.42 -5.52
C ILE A 458 -13.22 -14.72 -4.17
N ALA A 459 -12.11 -14.22 -3.60
CA ALA A 459 -12.09 -13.52 -2.33
C ALA A 459 -12.96 -12.26 -2.35
N ASP A 460 -12.89 -11.45 -3.41
CA ASP A 460 -13.69 -10.23 -3.55
C ASP A 460 -15.20 -10.54 -3.62
N THR A 461 -15.61 -11.52 -4.43
CA THR A 461 -17.01 -11.96 -4.50
C THR A 461 -17.48 -12.50 -3.15
N LEU A 462 -16.67 -13.31 -2.48
CA LEU A 462 -17.02 -13.85 -1.17
C LEU A 462 -17.15 -12.74 -0.10
N ALA A 463 -16.27 -11.73 -0.14
CA ALA A 463 -16.37 -10.54 0.71
C ALA A 463 -17.71 -9.80 0.47
N LEU A 464 -18.13 -9.64 -0.80
CA LEU A 464 -19.43 -9.04 -1.14
C LEU A 464 -20.61 -9.85 -0.60
N MET A 465 -20.56 -11.19 -0.69
CA MET A 465 -21.61 -12.09 -0.20
C MET A 465 -21.85 -11.97 1.31
N PHE A 466 -20.79 -11.70 2.07
CA PHE A 466 -20.84 -11.55 3.53
C PHE A 466 -20.82 -10.09 4.00
N GLY A 467 -20.83 -9.11 3.08
CA GLY A 467 -20.80 -7.69 3.42
C GLY A 467 -19.52 -7.25 4.15
N GLN A 468 -18.39 -7.91 3.87
CA GLN A 468 -17.10 -7.65 4.52
C GLN A 468 -16.13 -6.90 3.60
N PRO A 469 -15.19 -6.11 4.15
CA PRO A 469 -14.16 -5.41 3.38
C PRO A 469 -13.24 -6.31 2.56
N SER A 470 -12.88 -7.47 3.11
CA SER A 470 -11.90 -8.40 2.53
C SER A 470 -12.18 -9.84 2.94
N VAL A 471 -11.57 -10.76 2.21
CA VAL A 471 -11.44 -12.17 2.54
C VAL A 471 -9.97 -12.52 2.36
N GLY A 472 -9.34 -13.08 3.39
CA GLY A 472 -7.97 -13.58 3.30
C GLY A 472 -7.92 -14.95 2.62
N ALA A 473 -6.81 -15.29 1.97
CA ALA A 473 -6.60 -16.61 1.39
C ALA A 473 -5.20 -17.17 1.73
N ASN A 474 -5.16 -18.33 2.36
CA ASN A 474 -3.93 -18.99 2.81
C ASN A 474 -3.82 -20.40 2.24
N LEU A 475 -2.64 -20.80 1.77
CA LEU A 475 -2.37 -22.10 1.14
C LEU A 475 -1.47 -22.94 2.04
N TYR A 476 -1.83 -24.20 2.23
CA TYR A 476 -1.11 -25.12 3.09
C TYR A 476 -0.80 -26.41 2.33
N LEU A 477 0.49 -26.71 2.21
CA LEU A 477 1.01 -27.94 1.64
C LEU A 477 1.62 -28.80 2.75
N THR A 478 0.97 -29.93 3.06
CA THR A 478 1.35 -30.83 4.16
C THR A 478 1.72 -32.22 3.61
N PRO A 479 2.91 -32.75 3.95
CA PRO A 479 3.36 -34.09 3.52
C PRO A 479 2.58 -35.21 4.20
N ALA A 480 2.75 -36.44 3.69
CA ALA A 480 2.22 -37.65 4.28
C ALA A 480 2.60 -37.80 5.77
N ASN A 481 1.70 -38.37 6.56
CA ASN A 481 1.91 -38.72 7.98
C ASN A 481 2.40 -37.54 8.84
N SER A 482 1.86 -36.35 8.60
CA SER A 482 2.32 -35.15 9.28
C SER A 482 1.20 -34.19 9.65
N GLN A 483 1.51 -33.32 10.60
CA GLN A 483 0.68 -32.21 11.06
C GLN A 483 1.53 -30.95 11.10
N GLY A 484 1.04 -29.88 10.47
CA GLY A 484 1.72 -28.60 10.40
C GLY A 484 1.51 -27.74 11.64
N LEU A 485 0.25 -27.41 11.90
CA LEU A 485 -0.17 -26.51 12.96
C LEU A 485 -0.65 -27.29 14.19
N ALA A 486 -0.37 -26.76 15.37
CA ALA A 486 -0.91 -27.30 16.62
C ALA A 486 -2.42 -27.03 16.69
N ARG A 487 -3.11 -27.60 17.68
CA ARG A 487 -4.52 -27.29 17.90
C ARG A 487 -4.68 -25.81 18.23
N HIS A 488 -5.55 -25.14 17.48
CA HIS A 488 -5.83 -23.71 17.66
C HIS A 488 -7.28 -23.41 17.25
N PHE A 489 -7.74 -22.20 17.51
CA PHE A 489 -8.95 -21.66 16.91
C PHE A 489 -8.61 -20.32 16.28
N ASP A 490 -9.35 -19.96 15.24
CA ASP A 490 -9.18 -18.69 14.55
C ASP A 490 -10.11 -17.60 15.11
N ASP A 491 -9.70 -16.35 14.92
CA ASP A 491 -10.51 -15.16 15.15
C ASP A 491 -11.46 -14.82 13.98
N HIS A 492 -11.41 -15.59 12.91
CA HIS A 492 -12.20 -15.42 11.69
C HIS A 492 -12.86 -16.74 11.27
N CYS A 493 -13.91 -16.67 10.44
CA CYS A 493 -14.56 -17.89 9.95
C CYS A 493 -13.81 -18.39 8.71
N VAL A 494 -13.65 -19.70 8.53
CA VAL A 494 -12.86 -20.26 7.43
C VAL A 494 -13.65 -21.22 6.56
N PHE A 495 -13.42 -21.16 5.26
CA PHE A 495 -13.75 -22.21 4.30
C PHE A 495 -12.46 -22.90 3.85
N VAL A 496 -12.25 -24.13 4.31
CA VAL A 496 -11.14 -25.00 3.91
C VAL A 496 -11.52 -25.73 2.63
N CYS A 497 -10.93 -25.34 1.51
CA CYS A 497 -11.14 -25.92 0.20
C CYS A 497 -9.99 -26.89 -0.12
N GLN A 498 -10.27 -28.19 -0.20
CA GLN A 498 -9.25 -29.19 -0.49
C GLN A 498 -8.94 -29.20 -2.00
N ILE A 499 -7.72 -28.84 -2.36
CA ILE A 499 -7.29 -28.71 -3.77
C ILE A 499 -6.68 -30.01 -4.28
N PHE A 500 -5.69 -30.56 -3.55
CA PHE A 500 -5.05 -31.84 -3.90
C PHE A 500 -4.94 -32.77 -2.70
N GLY A 501 -5.05 -34.06 -2.96
CA GLY A 501 -4.98 -35.15 -1.99
C GLY A 501 -6.03 -35.03 -0.89
N SER A 502 -5.69 -35.51 0.31
CA SER A 502 -6.68 -35.68 1.39
C SER A 502 -6.14 -35.29 2.77
N LYS A 503 -7.05 -34.85 3.66
CA LYS A 503 -6.68 -34.43 5.02
C LYS A 503 -7.78 -34.75 6.03
N LYS A 504 -7.38 -35.28 7.18
CA LYS A 504 -8.28 -35.50 8.33
C LYS A 504 -8.30 -34.24 9.20
N TRP A 505 -9.48 -33.69 9.41
CA TRP A 505 -9.74 -32.56 10.27
C TRP A 505 -10.49 -33.01 11.52
N THR A 506 -10.07 -32.51 12.68
CA THR A 506 -10.78 -32.69 13.95
C THR A 506 -11.17 -31.33 14.47
N VAL A 507 -12.48 -31.11 14.69
CA VAL A 507 -13.03 -29.84 15.18
C VAL A 507 -13.73 -30.09 16.51
N PHE A 508 -13.47 -29.22 17.47
CA PHE A 508 -13.99 -29.28 18.83
C PHE A 508 -15.03 -28.18 19.04
N SER A 509 -16.03 -28.43 19.88
CA SER A 509 -16.97 -27.39 20.31
C SER A 509 -16.25 -26.25 21.02
N ARG A 510 -16.72 -25.01 20.82
CA ARG A 510 -16.14 -23.81 21.44
C ARG A 510 -16.19 -23.88 22.97
N PRO A 511 -15.15 -23.40 23.67
CA PRO A 511 -15.12 -23.37 25.14
C PRO A 511 -16.06 -22.32 25.76
N GLY A 512 -16.48 -21.30 24.99
CA GLY A 512 -17.33 -20.20 25.46
C GLY A 512 -18.39 -19.76 24.44
N GLN A 513 -19.30 -18.91 24.88
CA GLN A 513 -20.41 -18.41 24.04
C GLN A 513 -20.02 -17.21 23.16
N LEU A 514 -19.07 -16.38 23.61
CA LEU A 514 -18.62 -15.21 22.86
C LEU A 514 -17.78 -15.63 21.65
N LEU A 515 -18.06 -15.01 20.51
CA LEU A 515 -17.22 -15.13 19.33
C LEU A 515 -15.91 -14.34 19.56
N PRO A 516 -14.75 -14.86 19.14
CA PRO A 516 -13.53 -14.07 19.06
C PRO A 516 -13.71 -12.84 18.15
N ARG A 517 -12.88 -11.81 18.36
CA ARG A 517 -12.78 -10.66 17.46
C ARG A 517 -11.50 -10.72 16.67
N LEU A 518 -11.55 -10.22 15.45
CA LEU A 518 -10.37 -10.05 14.63
C LEU A 518 -9.35 -9.17 15.37
N TYR A 519 -8.08 -9.60 15.37
CA TYR A 519 -6.94 -8.91 16.02
C TYR A 519 -6.89 -8.97 17.56
N ASP A 520 -7.88 -9.55 18.23
CA ASP A 520 -7.78 -9.77 19.68
C ASP A 520 -6.68 -10.79 19.97
N SER A 521 -5.85 -10.52 20.98
CA SER A 521 -4.86 -11.49 21.45
C SER A 521 -5.53 -12.79 21.87
N LEU A 522 -5.26 -13.87 21.12
CA LEU A 522 -5.73 -15.24 21.40
C LEU A 522 -4.99 -15.88 22.60
N CYS A 523 -4.81 -15.13 23.69
CA CYS A 523 -4.13 -15.59 24.90
C CYS A 523 -4.82 -16.86 25.44
N GLY A 524 -4.08 -17.98 25.48
CA GLY A 524 -4.52 -19.24 26.09
C GLY A 524 -4.79 -20.39 25.12
N SER A 525 -3.89 -20.65 24.17
CA SER A 525 -3.94 -21.81 23.26
C SER A 525 -3.90 -23.18 23.97
N ASP A 526 -3.68 -23.22 25.29
CA ASP A 526 -4.06 -24.36 26.14
C ASP A 526 -5.59 -24.39 26.35
N VAL A 527 -6.34 -24.52 25.25
CA VAL A 527 -7.78 -24.73 25.32
C VAL A 527 -7.99 -26.16 25.84
N ASP A 528 -8.36 -26.28 27.12
CA ASP A 528 -8.76 -27.55 27.71
C ASP A 528 -10.04 -28.08 27.02
N CYS A 529 -9.83 -28.83 25.94
CA CYS A 529 -10.87 -29.45 25.14
C CYS A 529 -11.30 -30.81 25.71
N THR A 530 -10.90 -31.20 26.94
CA THR A 530 -11.20 -32.53 27.50
C THR A 530 -12.70 -32.85 27.55
N LYS A 531 -13.55 -31.82 27.65
CA LYS A 531 -15.02 -31.94 27.66
C LYS A 531 -15.68 -31.48 26.35
N ALA A 532 -14.91 -31.07 25.35
CA ALA A 532 -15.45 -30.53 24.10
C ALA A 532 -15.98 -31.66 23.20
N VAL A 533 -17.11 -31.43 22.54
CA VAL A 533 -17.64 -32.37 21.53
C VAL A 533 -16.68 -32.38 20.34
N ARG A 534 -16.15 -33.56 20.03
CA ARG A 534 -15.23 -33.80 18.91
C ARG A 534 -16.01 -34.24 17.67
N ARG A 535 -15.77 -33.58 16.55
CA ARG A 535 -16.24 -33.99 15.21
C ARG A 535 -15.05 -34.20 14.30
N GLU A 536 -15.05 -35.31 13.56
CA GLU A 536 -14.00 -35.62 12.59
C GLU A 536 -14.56 -35.49 11.18
N PHE A 537 -13.78 -34.88 10.29
CA PHE A 537 -14.08 -34.70 8.88
C PHE A 537 -12.90 -35.22 8.06
N PHE A 538 -13.18 -35.94 6.98
CA PHE A 538 -12.16 -36.39 6.04
C PHE A 538 -12.41 -35.68 4.71
N LEU A 539 -11.50 -34.78 4.34
CA LEU A 539 -11.63 -33.99 3.12
C LEU A 539 -10.85 -34.66 1.99
N LYS A 540 -11.50 -34.80 0.84
CA LYS A 540 -10.91 -35.19 -0.45
C LYS A 540 -10.95 -34.02 -1.41
N GLU A 541 -10.26 -34.14 -2.54
CA GLU A 541 -10.21 -33.09 -3.57
C GLU A 541 -11.61 -32.61 -3.95
N GLY A 542 -11.81 -31.29 -3.90
CA GLY A 542 -13.09 -30.62 -4.17
C GLY A 542 -13.99 -30.41 -2.95
N ASP A 543 -13.76 -31.11 -1.84
CA ASP A 543 -14.55 -30.90 -0.62
C ASP A 543 -14.27 -29.54 0.02
N VAL A 544 -15.30 -28.99 0.67
CA VAL A 544 -15.23 -27.72 1.40
C VAL A 544 -15.70 -27.91 2.84
N LEU A 545 -14.84 -27.59 3.81
CA LEU A 545 -15.18 -27.57 5.23
C LEU A 545 -15.26 -26.13 5.72
N TYR A 546 -16.44 -25.72 6.19
CA TYR A 546 -16.62 -24.49 6.93
C TYR A 546 -16.39 -24.70 8.42
N ILE A 547 -15.58 -23.83 9.04
CA ILE A 547 -15.35 -23.77 10.48
C ILE A 547 -15.62 -22.33 10.96
N PRO A 548 -16.58 -22.12 11.88
CA PRO A 548 -16.82 -20.80 12.44
C PRO A 548 -15.67 -20.34 13.35
N ARG A 549 -15.49 -19.02 13.50
CA ARG A 549 -14.49 -18.46 14.43
C ARG A 549 -14.69 -18.95 15.86
N GLY A 550 -13.58 -19.23 16.55
CA GLY A 550 -13.57 -19.72 17.94
C GLY A 550 -13.70 -21.23 18.11
N PHE A 551 -13.87 -22.02 17.05
CA PHE A 551 -13.90 -23.49 17.12
C PHE A 551 -12.46 -24.06 17.09
N PRO A 552 -11.98 -24.69 18.17
CA PRO A 552 -10.66 -25.31 18.16
C PRO A 552 -10.62 -26.44 17.14
N HIS A 553 -9.53 -26.53 16.39
CA HIS A 553 -9.37 -27.54 15.35
C HIS A 553 -7.90 -27.90 15.13
N GLU A 554 -7.69 -29.07 14.53
CA GLU A 554 -6.39 -29.60 14.13
C GLU A 554 -6.55 -30.47 12.89
N ALA A 555 -5.49 -30.56 12.08
CA ALA A 555 -5.53 -31.27 10.80
C ALA A 555 -4.29 -32.12 10.57
N TYR A 556 -4.49 -33.39 10.22
CA TYR A 556 -3.43 -34.37 9.99
C TYR A 556 -3.58 -35.00 8.61
N THR A 557 -2.47 -35.10 7.86
CA THR A 557 -2.44 -35.76 6.55
C THR A 557 -2.10 -37.23 6.75
N ASN A 558 -3.07 -38.13 6.56
CA ASN A 558 -2.86 -39.58 6.72
C ASN A 558 -2.21 -40.20 5.48
N TYR A 559 -1.36 -41.21 5.68
CA TYR A 559 -0.99 -42.19 4.66
C TYR A 559 -1.75 -43.49 4.91
N GLY A 560 -2.35 -44.09 3.87
CA GLY A 560 -2.87 -45.46 3.95
C GLY A 560 -4.38 -45.65 4.05
N VAL A 561 -5.19 -44.68 3.60
CA VAL A 561 -6.49 -45.07 3.02
C VAL A 561 -6.18 -45.49 1.59
N ASP A 562 -6.52 -46.72 1.21
CA ASP A 562 -6.30 -47.27 -0.14
C ASP A 562 -7.31 -46.62 -1.12
N ASP A 563 -7.24 -45.29 -1.27
CA ASP A 563 -8.17 -44.45 -2.01
C ASP A 563 -7.58 -43.85 -3.29
N GLY A 564 -6.34 -44.22 -3.64
CA GLY A 564 -5.63 -43.73 -4.81
C GLY A 564 -5.09 -42.30 -4.69
N SER A 565 -5.14 -41.67 -3.51
CA SER A 565 -4.62 -40.31 -3.29
C SER A 565 -3.08 -40.25 -3.32
N PRO A 566 -2.47 -39.10 -3.71
CA PRO A 566 -1.03 -38.96 -3.86
C PRO A 566 -0.24 -38.93 -2.53
N GLY A 567 -0.90 -39.14 -1.39
CA GLY A 567 -0.30 -39.21 -0.05
C GLY A 567 0.02 -37.87 0.60
N PHE A 568 -0.28 -36.73 -0.02
CA PHE A 568 -0.11 -35.39 0.55
C PHE A 568 -1.43 -34.62 0.60
N SER A 569 -1.44 -33.42 1.20
CA SER A 569 -2.57 -32.48 1.13
C SER A 569 -2.12 -31.10 0.70
N LEU A 570 -2.83 -30.53 -0.27
CA LEU A 570 -2.84 -29.10 -0.57
C LEU A 570 -4.27 -28.58 -0.34
N HIS A 571 -4.44 -27.60 0.55
CA HIS A 571 -5.72 -26.91 0.71
C HIS A 571 -5.55 -25.41 0.74
N LEU A 572 -6.58 -24.72 0.27
CA LEU A 572 -6.73 -23.27 0.35
C LEU A 572 -7.76 -22.95 1.42
N THR A 573 -7.40 -22.09 2.36
CA THR A 573 -8.30 -21.58 3.40
C THR A 573 -8.73 -20.17 3.02
N LEU A 574 -10.03 -19.97 2.78
CA LEU A 574 -10.65 -18.66 2.58
C LEU A 574 -11.21 -18.15 3.91
N SER A 575 -10.71 -17.01 4.38
CA SER A 575 -10.96 -16.45 5.70
C SER A 575 -11.94 -15.27 5.60
N ILE A 576 -13.15 -15.42 6.15
CA ILE A 576 -14.11 -14.32 6.32
C ILE A 576 -13.73 -13.54 7.58
N GLU A 577 -13.03 -12.43 7.35
CA GLU A 577 -12.56 -11.50 8.37
C GLU A 577 -13.67 -10.50 8.68
N VAL A 578 -14.24 -10.60 9.89
CA VAL A 578 -15.29 -9.68 10.33
C VAL A 578 -14.62 -8.49 11.01
N GLU A 579 -14.43 -7.43 10.22
CA GLU A 579 -13.79 -6.19 10.68
C GLU A 579 -14.66 -5.53 11.77
N PRO A 580 -14.07 -4.86 12.79
CA PRO A 580 -14.82 -4.33 13.93
C PRO A 580 -16.00 -3.42 13.57
N ALA A 581 -15.87 -2.63 12.49
CA ALA A 581 -16.94 -1.76 11.98
C ALA A 581 -18.14 -2.51 11.37
N PHE A 582 -17.98 -3.81 11.10
CA PHE A 582 -18.95 -4.71 10.46
C PHE A 582 -19.46 -5.80 11.40
N GLU A 583 -19.06 -5.78 12.68
CA GLU A 583 -19.79 -6.44 13.76
C GLU A 583 -21.02 -5.61 14.18
N TRP A 584 -21.98 -6.23 14.84
CA TRP A 584 -23.15 -5.52 15.39
C TRP A 584 -22.79 -4.46 16.44
N GLU A 585 -21.71 -4.63 17.21
CA GLU A 585 -21.15 -3.56 18.06
C GLU A 585 -20.75 -2.36 17.20
N GLY A 586 -19.94 -2.58 16.16
CA GLY A 586 -19.49 -1.52 15.26
C GLY A 586 -20.67 -0.78 14.62
N VAL A 587 -21.70 -1.51 14.19
CA VAL A 587 -22.94 -0.94 13.66
C VAL A 587 -23.70 -0.13 14.70
N ALA A 588 -23.74 -0.55 15.96
CA ALA A 588 -24.37 0.22 17.03
C ALA A 588 -23.64 1.56 17.28
N HIS A 589 -22.31 1.56 17.34
CA HIS A 589 -21.55 2.80 17.43
C HIS A 589 -21.72 3.67 16.17
N PHE A 590 -21.71 3.07 14.98
CA PHE A 590 -21.94 3.77 13.72
C PHE A 590 -23.34 4.39 13.64
N ALA A 591 -24.37 3.70 14.14
CA ALA A 591 -25.73 4.20 14.21
C ALA A 591 -25.83 5.42 15.12
N LEU A 592 -25.20 5.39 16.30
CA LEU A 592 -25.12 6.53 17.21
C LEU A 592 -24.41 7.72 16.57
N HIS A 593 -23.31 7.47 15.86
CA HIS A 593 -22.60 8.50 15.10
C HIS A 593 -23.49 9.12 14.02
N CYS A 594 -24.17 8.30 13.21
CA CYS A 594 -25.06 8.77 12.14
C CYS A 594 -26.25 9.57 12.66
N TRP A 595 -26.87 9.09 13.75
CA TRP A 595 -27.97 9.80 14.40
C TRP A 595 -27.50 11.17 14.91
N ASN A 596 -26.39 11.23 15.64
CA ASN A 596 -25.84 12.49 16.15
C ASN A 596 -25.51 13.48 15.02
N GLU A 597 -24.94 13.01 13.92
CA GLU A 597 -24.67 13.84 12.74
C GLU A 597 -25.95 14.43 12.12
N ASN A 598 -27.06 13.68 12.12
CA ASN A 598 -28.34 14.19 11.62
C ASN A 598 -28.96 15.25 12.54
N GLN A 599 -28.67 15.20 13.84
CA GLN A 599 -29.14 16.19 14.81
C GLN A 599 -28.35 17.51 14.74
N ARG A 600 -27.08 17.44 14.31
CA ARG A 600 -26.21 18.62 14.15
C ARG A 600 -26.61 19.43 12.92
N ARG A 601 -27.53 20.40 13.09
CA ARG A 601 -27.77 21.45 12.09
C ARG A 601 -26.49 22.28 11.88
N PRO A 602 -26.22 22.81 10.67
CA PRO A 602 -25.11 23.74 10.44
C PRO A 602 -25.44 25.09 11.10
N CYS A 603 -25.26 25.18 12.41
CA CYS A 603 -25.37 26.42 13.15
C CYS A 603 -24.06 27.21 12.99
N TYR A 604 -24.10 28.22 12.13
CA TYR A 604 -23.11 29.29 12.09
C TYR A 604 -23.20 30.12 13.38
N GLY A 605 -22.50 29.69 14.43
CA GLY A 605 -22.42 30.43 15.69
C GLY A 605 -21.92 29.61 16.88
N CYS A 606 -20.70 29.93 17.32
CA CYS A 606 -20.08 29.65 18.63
C CYS A 606 -20.62 28.48 19.49
N ILE A 607 -19.83 27.41 19.63
CA ILE A 607 -20.01 26.24 20.52
C ILE A 607 -19.83 26.63 22.00
N ASN A 608 -20.69 27.50 22.53
CA ASN A 608 -20.47 28.14 23.84
C ASN A 608 -21.55 27.89 24.90
N SER A 609 -22.64 27.18 24.60
CA SER A 609 -23.63 26.84 25.64
C SER A 609 -23.24 25.58 26.42
N LEU A 610 -23.42 25.60 27.75
CA LEU A 610 -23.20 24.43 28.62
C LEU A 610 -24.04 23.23 28.17
N SER A 611 -25.27 23.47 27.67
CA SER A 611 -26.17 22.42 27.17
C SER A 611 -25.56 21.65 26.00
N GLN A 612 -25.03 22.34 24.99
CA GLN A 612 -24.41 21.69 23.83
C GLN A 612 -23.16 20.89 24.21
N LYS A 613 -22.37 21.37 25.18
CA LYS A 613 -21.24 20.61 25.74
C LYS A 613 -21.70 19.35 26.45
N LEU A 614 -22.76 19.43 27.26
CA LEU A 614 -23.33 18.27 27.95
C LEU A 614 -23.87 17.23 26.95
N ASP A 615 -24.55 17.67 25.89
CA ASP A 615 -25.03 16.76 24.83
C ASP A 615 -23.87 16.08 24.09
N LEU A 616 -22.83 16.83 23.72
CA LEU A 616 -21.63 16.29 23.07
C LEU A 616 -20.96 15.20 23.93
N VAL A 617 -20.75 15.49 25.22
CA VAL A 617 -20.17 14.54 26.16
C VAL A 617 -21.08 13.33 26.34
N SER A 618 -22.40 13.54 26.42
CA SER A 618 -23.38 12.47 26.55
C SER A 618 -23.34 11.47 25.40
N VAL A 619 -23.13 11.93 24.16
CA VAL A 619 -22.95 11.04 23.00
C VAL A 619 -21.69 10.16 23.16
N ASN A 620 -20.59 10.74 23.63
CA ASN A 620 -19.36 9.97 23.88
C ASN A 620 -19.54 8.97 25.02
N LEU A 621 -20.21 9.36 26.11
CA LEU A 621 -20.56 8.45 27.20
C LEU A 621 -21.45 7.30 26.72
N LEU A 622 -22.37 7.56 25.78
CA LEU A 622 -23.22 6.51 25.22
C LEU A 622 -22.43 5.53 24.34
N HIS A 623 -21.37 5.97 23.64
CA HIS A 623 -20.44 5.04 23.00
C HIS A 623 -19.77 4.11 24.02
N VAL A 624 -19.29 4.64 25.16
CA VAL A 624 -18.72 3.80 26.23
C VAL A 624 -19.76 2.80 26.77
N ALA A 625 -21.01 3.25 26.95
CA ALA A 625 -22.09 2.37 27.39
C ALA A 625 -22.37 1.22 26.43
N ILE A 626 -22.36 1.49 25.11
CA ILE A 626 -22.48 0.45 24.08
C ILE A 626 -21.36 -0.57 24.25
N GLY A 627 -20.10 -0.13 24.34
CA GLY A 627 -18.95 -1.01 24.52
C GLY A 627 -19.08 -1.92 25.75
N ILE A 628 -19.54 -1.39 26.89
CA ILE A 628 -19.78 -2.16 28.12
C ILE A 628 -20.83 -3.26 27.89
N ILE A 629 -22.00 -2.92 27.33
CA ILE A 629 -23.09 -3.88 27.10
C ILE A 629 -22.61 -5.02 26.18
N CYS A 630 -21.83 -4.69 25.15
CA CYS A 630 -21.35 -5.66 24.17
C CYS A 630 -20.39 -6.70 24.75
N THR A 631 -19.68 -6.41 25.84
CA THR A 631 -18.78 -7.38 26.49
C THR A 631 -19.50 -8.63 26.99
N SER A 632 -20.80 -8.51 27.32
CA SER A 632 -21.60 -9.57 27.94
C SER A 632 -22.56 -10.28 26.98
N ASN A 633 -22.85 -9.68 25.81
CA ASN A 633 -23.89 -10.16 24.91
C ASN A 633 -23.29 -10.67 23.58
N PRO A 634 -23.44 -11.97 23.27
CA PRO A 634 -22.83 -12.57 22.09
C PRO A 634 -23.40 -12.05 20.76
N THR A 635 -24.61 -11.48 20.74
CA THR A 635 -25.24 -10.98 19.52
C THR A 635 -24.50 -9.77 18.96
N PHE A 636 -23.94 -8.91 19.81
CA PHE A 636 -23.14 -7.76 19.37
C PHE A 636 -21.83 -8.16 18.68
N ARG A 637 -21.32 -9.36 18.98
CA ARG A 637 -20.11 -9.90 18.34
C ARG A 637 -20.38 -10.61 17.02
N LYS A 638 -21.64 -10.79 16.62
CA LYS A 638 -21.97 -11.42 15.33
C LYS A 638 -21.70 -10.46 14.18
N ALA A 639 -21.38 -11.02 13.01
CA ALA A 639 -21.26 -10.25 11.79
C ALA A 639 -22.59 -9.58 11.43
N CYS A 640 -22.52 -8.31 11.07
CA CYS A 640 -23.62 -7.60 10.44
C CYS A 640 -23.56 -7.81 8.92
N LEU A 641 -24.63 -8.37 8.35
CA LEU A 641 -24.71 -8.69 6.92
C LEU A 641 -25.55 -7.66 6.16
N THR A 642 -25.82 -6.47 6.71
CA THR A 642 -26.63 -5.43 6.06
C THR A 642 -25.99 -4.87 4.80
N ALA A 643 -24.66 -4.89 4.74
CA ALA A 643 -23.88 -4.46 3.59
C ALA A 643 -23.57 -5.60 2.60
N ALA A 644 -24.11 -6.80 2.82
CA ALA A 644 -24.00 -7.89 1.87
C ALA A 644 -24.70 -7.52 0.56
N VAL A 645 -24.00 -7.69 -0.57
CA VAL A 645 -24.49 -7.34 -1.91
C VAL A 645 -24.26 -8.52 -2.86
N SER A 646 -24.78 -8.40 -4.09
CA SER A 646 -24.73 -9.45 -5.12
C SER A 646 -25.57 -10.69 -4.80
N LEU A 647 -26.53 -10.59 -3.87
CA LEU A 647 -27.51 -11.64 -3.57
C LEU A 647 -28.74 -11.50 -4.47
N PRO A 648 -29.42 -12.61 -4.83
CA PRO A 648 -30.72 -12.54 -5.50
C PRO A 648 -31.73 -11.74 -4.67
N PRO A 649 -32.64 -10.96 -5.29
CA PRO A 649 -33.52 -10.03 -4.58
C PRO A 649 -34.32 -10.66 -3.42
N ASP A 650 -34.89 -11.84 -3.63
CA ASP A 650 -35.68 -12.54 -2.61
C ASP A 650 -34.84 -12.98 -1.40
N VAL A 651 -33.61 -13.43 -1.66
CA VAL A 651 -32.62 -13.82 -0.64
C VAL A 651 -32.24 -12.59 0.18
N TYR A 652 -31.94 -11.49 -0.51
CA TYR A 652 -31.57 -10.22 0.09
C TYR A 652 -32.69 -9.66 0.98
N HIS A 653 -33.94 -9.65 0.50
CA HIS A 653 -35.08 -9.18 1.28
C HIS A 653 -35.28 -9.95 2.59
N ARG A 654 -35.19 -11.28 2.55
CA ARG A 654 -35.27 -12.12 3.76
C ARG A 654 -34.10 -11.87 4.71
N LEU A 655 -32.88 -11.75 4.19
CA LEU A 655 -31.69 -11.46 4.97
C LEU A 655 -31.84 -10.11 5.70
N ILE A 656 -32.17 -9.05 4.98
CA ILE A 656 -32.33 -7.71 5.55
C ILE A 656 -33.43 -7.66 6.61
N GLN A 657 -34.54 -8.38 6.41
CA GLN A 657 -35.58 -8.46 7.44
C GLN A 657 -35.05 -9.07 8.75
N LYS A 658 -34.25 -10.15 8.68
CA LYS A 658 -33.59 -10.74 9.87
C LYS A 658 -32.59 -9.77 10.51
N GLN A 659 -31.81 -9.04 9.70
CA GLN A 659 -30.88 -8.03 10.20
C GLN A 659 -31.63 -6.88 10.89
N ARG A 660 -32.77 -6.43 10.35
CA ARG A 660 -33.64 -5.41 10.97
C ARG A 660 -34.13 -5.84 12.35
N THR A 661 -34.63 -7.07 12.48
CA THR A 661 -35.07 -7.59 13.78
C THR A 661 -33.92 -7.61 14.79
N THR A 662 -32.72 -7.99 14.35
CA THR A 662 -31.53 -7.98 15.20
C THR A 662 -31.17 -6.56 15.63
N PHE A 663 -31.13 -5.60 14.70
CA PHE A 663 -30.88 -4.20 15.00
C PHE A 663 -31.85 -3.63 16.04
N LEU A 664 -33.15 -3.82 15.83
CA LEU A 664 -34.18 -3.33 16.76
C LEU A 664 -34.03 -3.96 18.16
N HIS A 665 -33.71 -5.25 18.23
CA HIS A 665 -33.42 -5.92 19.48
C HIS A 665 -32.20 -5.31 20.18
N LEU A 666 -31.12 -5.02 19.45
CA LEU A 666 -29.92 -4.41 20.03
C LEU A 666 -30.16 -2.98 20.52
N VAL A 667 -30.96 -2.19 19.79
CA VAL A 667 -31.37 -0.84 20.22
C VAL A 667 -32.20 -0.88 21.50
N ASP A 668 -33.16 -1.81 21.60
CA ASP A 668 -33.94 -2.02 22.83
C ASP A 668 -33.04 -2.38 24.02
N ARG A 669 -32.05 -3.24 23.80
CA ARG A 669 -31.05 -3.60 24.83
C ARG A 669 -30.23 -2.40 25.27
N ILE A 670 -29.76 -1.56 24.34
CA ILE A 670 -29.06 -0.31 24.68
C ILE A 670 -29.97 0.61 25.51
N CYS A 671 -31.24 0.73 25.15
CA CYS A 671 -32.20 1.55 25.89
C CYS A 671 -32.36 1.09 27.35
N ASN A 672 -32.50 -0.22 27.55
CA ASN A 672 -32.87 -0.83 28.83
C ASN A 672 -31.67 -1.11 29.75
N GLU A 673 -30.49 -1.42 29.21
CA GLU A 673 -29.33 -1.87 30.00
C GLU A 673 -28.29 -0.78 30.26
N CYS A 674 -28.31 0.31 29.50
CA CYS A 674 -27.36 1.40 29.64
C CYS A 674 -27.57 2.21 30.94
N ARG A 675 -26.55 2.20 31.81
CA ARG A 675 -26.51 2.84 33.13
C ARG A 675 -25.39 3.87 33.23
N PHE A 676 -25.75 5.12 33.56
CA PHE A 676 -24.80 6.24 33.68
C PHE A 676 -23.69 5.98 34.71
N SER A 677 -24.04 5.41 35.86
CA SER A 677 -23.09 5.12 36.94
C SER A 677 -22.00 4.11 36.54
N GLU A 678 -22.37 3.10 35.76
CA GLU A 678 -21.45 2.07 35.27
C GLU A 678 -20.48 2.64 34.23
N VAL A 679 -21.00 3.50 33.34
CA VAL A 679 -20.19 4.20 32.34
C VAL A 679 -19.12 5.07 33.00
N LEU A 680 -19.49 5.87 34.00
CA LEU A 680 -18.52 6.70 34.73
C LEU A 680 -17.45 5.85 35.41
N SER A 681 -17.85 4.78 36.11
CA SER A 681 -16.91 3.88 36.77
C SER A 681 -15.93 3.24 35.79
N ASN A 682 -16.41 2.83 34.61
CA ASN A 682 -15.56 2.26 33.57
C ASN A 682 -14.51 3.28 33.07
N ILE A 683 -14.92 4.52 32.84
CA ILE A 683 -14.00 5.59 32.41
C ILE A 683 -12.98 5.91 33.49
N GLU A 684 -13.41 6.02 34.76
CA GLU A 684 -12.49 6.21 35.89
C GLU A 684 -11.43 5.10 35.96
N VAL A 685 -11.83 3.85 35.76
CA VAL A 685 -10.90 2.71 35.70
C VAL A 685 -9.96 2.79 34.49
N ALA A 686 -10.45 3.21 33.33
CA ALA A 686 -9.62 3.39 32.13
C ALA A 686 -8.56 4.47 32.34
N ILE A 687 -8.95 5.62 32.92
CA ILE A 687 -8.05 6.73 33.26
C ILE A 687 -6.99 6.27 34.28
N GLN A 688 -7.39 5.55 35.33
CA GLN A 688 -6.45 4.99 36.32
C GLN A 688 -5.43 4.03 35.70
N LYS A 689 -5.83 3.28 34.67
CA LYS A 689 -4.97 2.36 33.92
C LYS A 689 -4.18 3.03 32.79
N ASN A 690 -4.29 4.35 32.64
CA ASN A 690 -3.71 5.11 31.52
C ASN A 690 -4.09 4.53 30.14
N LYS A 691 -5.36 4.11 30.00
CA LYS A 691 -5.93 3.58 28.75
C LYS A 691 -6.94 4.57 28.17
N ASP A 692 -6.96 4.68 26.84
CA ASP A 692 -7.99 5.45 26.15
C ASP A 692 -9.31 4.66 26.12
N PRO A 693 -10.40 5.14 26.74
CA PRO A 693 -11.69 4.45 26.73
C PRO A 693 -12.31 4.34 25.33
N PHE A 694 -11.82 5.09 24.33
CA PHE A 694 -12.33 5.10 22.95
C PHE A 694 -11.42 4.37 21.96
N GLU A 695 -10.35 3.72 22.41
CA GLU A 695 -9.38 3.03 21.55
C GLU A 695 -10.07 2.05 20.58
N HIS A 696 -11.04 1.29 21.06
CA HIS A 696 -11.82 0.31 20.29
C HIS A 696 -12.70 0.89 19.17
N ILE A 697 -12.96 2.21 19.18
CA ILE A 697 -13.76 2.91 18.16
C ILE A 697 -12.99 3.99 17.40
N ARG A 698 -11.65 3.92 17.38
CA ARG A 698 -10.80 4.90 16.69
C ARG A 698 -11.13 5.02 15.20
N TRP A 699 -11.56 3.94 14.56
CA TRP A 699 -12.01 3.93 13.16
C TRP A 699 -13.19 4.88 12.88
N LEU A 700 -14.02 5.22 13.89
CA LEU A 700 -15.06 6.25 13.75
C LEU A 700 -14.49 7.68 13.72
N GLN A 701 -13.33 7.92 14.33
CA GLN A 701 -12.70 9.24 14.36
C GLN A 701 -12.22 9.63 12.95
N VAL A 702 -11.68 8.68 12.19
CA VAL A 702 -11.27 8.88 10.78
C VAL A 702 -12.44 9.41 9.94
N LEU A 703 -13.66 8.89 10.15
CA LEU A 703 -14.85 9.36 9.44
C LEU A 703 -15.26 10.79 9.79
N ARG A 704 -15.00 11.24 11.02
CA ARG A 704 -15.23 12.63 11.44
C ARG A 704 -14.23 13.58 10.75
N MET A 705 -12.96 13.22 10.76
CA MET A 705 -11.86 14.06 10.22
C MET A 705 -11.97 14.29 8.71
N GLU A 706 -12.40 13.29 7.92
CA GLU A 706 -12.59 13.46 6.47
C GLU A 706 -13.65 14.50 6.12
N LYS A 707 -14.70 14.60 6.92
CA LYS A 707 -15.78 15.57 6.71
C LYS A 707 -15.34 16.98 7.10
N GLU A 708 -14.59 17.11 8.19
CA GLU A 708 -13.96 18.37 8.62
C GLU A 708 -13.03 18.92 7.53
N ALA A 709 -12.14 18.07 6.97
CA ALA A 709 -11.27 18.42 5.85
C ALA A 709 -12.03 18.90 4.60
N ARG A 710 -13.19 18.30 4.29
CA ARG A 710 -14.05 18.71 3.15
C ARG A 710 -14.82 20.00 3.39
N SER A 711 -15.12 20.32 4.65
CA SER A 711 -15.88 21.51 5.03
C SER A 711 -15.00 22.75 5.25
N GLY A 712 -13.67 22.59 5.28
CA GLY A 712 -12.72 23.69 5.51
C GLY A 712 -12.73 24.22 6.95
N PHE A 713 -13.46 23.57 7.85
CA PHE A 713 -13.59 23.95 9.25
C PHE A 713 -12.81 22.97 10.13
N ASN A 714 -11.77 23.47 10.81
CA ASN A 714 -11.18 22.81 11.98
C ASN A 714 -12.12 23.01 13.19
N THR A 715 -13.17 22.21 13.25
CA THR A 715 -14.07 22.07 14.39
C THR A 715 -14.39 20.58 14.45
N GLU A 716 -13.68 19.77 15.22
CA GLU A 716 -13.70 19.77 16.68
C GLU A 716 -12.34 19.30 17.22
N LYS A 717 -11.79 19.96 18.26
CA LYS A 717 -10.80 19.28 19.12
C LYS A 717 -11.45 17.97 19.57
N SER A 718 -10.82 16.85 19.26
CA SER A 718 -11.16 15.55 19.83
C SER A 718 -11.46 15.73 21.32
N PHE A 719 -12.57 15.15 21.77
CA PHE A 719 -12.95 15.08 23.18
C PHE A 719 -11.72 14.84 24.06
N ASN A 720 -11.37 15.81 24.89
CA ASN A 720 -10.28 15.65 25.84
C ASN A 720 -10.87 15.07 27.12
N ILE A 721 -10.26 14.00 27.66
CA ILE A 721 -10.66 13.38 28.93
C ILE A 721 -10.75 14.43 30.05
N GLU A 722 -9.95 15.49 29.96
CA GLU A 722 -9.98 16.65 30.86
C GLU A 722 -11.34 17.37 30.90
N ASP A 723 -12.05 17.48 29.77
CA ASP A 723 -13.37 18.11 29.71
C ASP A 723 -14.43 17.27 30.45
N LEU A 724 -14.34 15.95 30.35
CA LEU A 724 -15.21 15.02 31.09
C LEU A 724 -14.98 15.12 32.60
N CYS A 725 -13.73 15.09 33.04
CA CYS A 725 -13.38 15.20 34.46
C CYS A 725 -13.89 16.52 35.05
N SER A 726 -13.75 17.63 34.30
CA SER A 726 -14.27 18.95 34.69
C SER A 726 -15.80 18.97 34.83
N LEU A 727 -16.52 18.39 33.87
CA LEU A 727 -17.98 18.33 33.88
C LEU A 727 -18.53 17.39 34.95
N CYS A 728 -17.91 16.23 35.17
CA CYS A 728 -18.28 15.29 36.23
C CYS A 728 -18.12 15.92 37.62
N THR A 729 -17.08 16.74 37.82
CA THR A 729 -16.82 17.40 39.11
C THR A 729 -17.80 18.55 39.37
N LYS A 730 -18.20 19.30 38.33
CA LYS A 730 -18.98 20.55 38.48
C LYS A 730 -20.48 20.40 38.24
N HIS A 731 -20.90 19.44 37.41
CA HIS A 731 -22.25 19.37 36.85
C HIS A 731 -22.79 17.93 36.70
N LYS A 732 -22.44 17.01 37.61
CA LYS A 732 -22.82 15.58 37.54
C LYS A 732 -24.30 15.34 37.26
N ASP A 733 -25.21 15.93 38.03
CA ASP A 733 -26.66 15.72 37.87
C ASP A 733 -27.18 16.21 36.51
N LYS A 734 -26.63 17.32 36.01
CA LYS A 734 -26.98 17.86 34.69
C LYS A 734 -26.44 16.98 33.56
N LEU A 735 -25.26 16.39 33.75
CA LEU A 735 -24.66 15.46 32.81
C LEU A 735 -25.44 14.13 32.78
N GLU A 736 -25.87 13.63 33.93
CA GLU A 736 -26.73 12.44 34.00
C GLU A 736 -28.08 12.67 33.31
N ALA A 737 -28.72 13.80 33.55
CA ALA A 737 -29.98 14.16 32.88
C ALA A 737 -29.79 14.31 31.35
N ALA A 738 -28.71 14.97 30.91
CA ALA A 738 -28.38 15.08 29.49
C ALA A 738 -28.11 13.71 28.85
N PHE A 739 -27.37 12.84 29.55
CA PHE A 739 -27.08 11.48 29.11
C PHE A 739 -28.35 10.65 28.93
N LEU A 740 -29.27 10.67 29.90
CA LEU A 740 -30.54 9.96 29.81
C LEU A 740 -31.41 10.51 28.68
N ASN A 741 -31.41 11.83 28.45
CA ASN A 741 -32.11 12.45 27.33
C ASN A 741 -31.53 12.00 25.98
N VAL A 742 -30.20 12.09 25.80
CA VAL A 742 -29.51 11.64 24.58
C VAL A 742 -29.77 10.15 24.32
N LYS A 743 -29.68 9.30 25.36
CA LYS A 743 -30.01 7.88 25.26
C LYS A 743 -31.44 7.65 24.76
N SER A 744 -32.42 8.30 25.40
CA SER A 744 -33.83 8.15 25.07
C SER A 744 -34.12 8.58 23.62
N ARG A 745 -33.58 9.73 23.21
CA ARG A 745 -33.72 10.23 21.85
C ARG A 745 -33.05 9.33 20.82
N PHE A 746 -31.81 8.88 21.07
CA PHE A 746 -31.15 7.93 20.19
C PHE A 746 -31.98 6.66 19.99
N CYS A 747 -32.47 6.05 21.08
CA CYS A 747 -33.20 4.78 21.00
C CYS A 747 -34.57 4.92 20.31
N SER A 748 -35.20 6.10 20.35
CA SER A 748 -36.51 6.35 19.73
C SER A 748 -36.44 6.91 18.31
N GLU A 749 -35.37 7.64 17.98
CA GLU A 749 -35.24 8.35 16.71
C GLU A 749 -34.31 7.64 15.70
N VAL A 750 -33.52 6.64 16.11
CA VAL A 750 -32.61 5.94 15.18
C VAL A 750 -33.39 5.10 14.16
N VAL A 751 -33.08 5.31 12.87
CA VAL A 751 -33.74 4.64 11.74
C VAL A 751 -32.79 3.62 11.12
N PHE A 752 -33.24 2.36 11.02
CA PHE A 752 -32.44 1.26 10.47
C PHE A 752 -31.99 1.51 9.03
N GLU A 753 -32.90 1.98 8.17
CA GLU A 753 -32.65 2.22 6.75
C GLU A 753 -31.58 3.29 6.50
N ASP A 754 -31.56 4.34 7.34
CA ASP A 754 -30.53 5.39 7.28
C ASP A 754 -29.15 4.84 7.65
N VAL A 755 -29.10 3.98 8.67
CA VAL A 755 -27.86 3.32 9.12
C VAL A 755 -27.34 2.39 8.03
N VAL A 756 -28.20 1.54 7.45
CA VAL A 756 -27.81 0.59 6.39
C VAL A 756 -27.24 1.32 5.17
N THR A 757 -27.91 2.38 4.69
CA THR A 757 -27.47 3.14 3.52
C THR A 757 -26.07 3.72 3.73
N ARG A 758 -25.80 4.30 4.90
CA ARG A 758 -24.49 4.87 5.24
C ARG A 758 -23.44 3.80 5.52
N HIS A 759 -23.84 2.65 6.08
CA HIS A 759 -22.95 1.52 6.36
C HIS A 759 -22.47 0.86 5.07
N MET A 760 -23.32 0.79 4.04
CA MET A 760 -22.90 0.39 2.70
C MET A 760 -21.87 1.35 2.11
N MET A 761 -22.03 2.67 2.29
CA MET A 761 -21.02 3.63 1.84
C MET A 761 -19.68 3.45 2.59
N LEU A 762 -19.74 3.12 3.89
CA LEU A 762 -18.55 2.79 4.67
C LEU A 762 -17.84 1.54 4.11
N LEU A 763 -18.58 0.48 3.78
CA LEU A 763 -18.03 -0.70 3.12
C LEU A 763 -17.33 -0.34 1.81
N GLN A 764 -17.96 0.48 0.97
CA GLN A 764 -17.36 0.89 -0.31
C GLN A 764 -16.05 1.67 -0.13
N LYS A 765 -15.91 2.46 0.94
CA LYS A 765 -14.63 3.13 1.26
C LYS A 765 -13.53 2.13 1.61
N TYR A 766 -13.81 1.20 2.53
CA TYR A 766 -12.86 0.15 2.90
C TYR A 766 -12.46 -0.68 1.67
N LYS A 767 -13.46 -1.14 0.91
CA LYS A 767 -13.25 -1.93 -0.31
C LYS A 767 -12.44 -1.18 -1.36
N LYS A 768 -12.63 0.13 -1.51
CA LYS A 768 -11.84 0.94 -2.46
C LYS A 768 -10.35 0.80 -2.15
N THR A 769 -9.93 1.05 -0.92
CA THR A 769 -8.51 0.94 -0.52
C THR A 769 -8.00 -0.49 -0.65
N ARG A 770 -8.77 -1.49 -0.21
CA ARG A 770 -8.39 -2.90 -0.32
C ARG A 770 -8.21 -3.35 -1.77
N ARG A 771 -9.09 -2.93 -2.67
CA ARG A 771 -8.97 -3.21 -4.10
C ARG A 771 -7.75 -2.54 -4.72
N GLN A 772 -7.46 -1.29 -4.35
CA GLN A 772 -6.25 -0.60 -4.79
C GLN A 772 -4.98 -1.36 -4.34
N TYR A 773 -4.97 -1.86 -3.11
CA TYR A 773 -3.91 -2.72 -2.59
C TYR A 773 -3.78 -4.03 -3.38
N ILE A 774 -4.89 -4.76 -3.56
CA ILE A 774 -4.93 -6.02 -4.32
C ILE A 774 -4.39 -5.81 -5.74
N ASN A 775 -4.88 -4.79 -6.45
CA ASN A 775 -4.43 -4.50 -7.81
C ASN A 775 -2.93 -4.20 -7.88
N GLY A 776 -2.44 -3.40 -6.94
CA GLY A 776 -1.01 -3.10 -6.83
C GLY A 776 -0.17 -4.35 -6.60
N MET A 777 -0.59 -5.23 -5.67
CA MET A 777 0.12 -6.47 -5.37
C MET A 777 0.04 -7.51 -6.49
N LEU A 778 -1.10 -7.66 -7.16
CA LEU A 778 -1.24 -8.55 -8.33
C LEU A 778 -0.32 -8.12 -9.47
N SER A 779 -0.21 -6.82 -9.72
CA SER A 779 0.73 -6.28 -10.71
C SER A 779 2.20 -6.50 -10.36
N LEU A 780 2.52 -6.74 -9.09
CA LEU A 780 3.85 -7.15 -8.65
C LEU A 780 4.04 -8.67 -8.71
N HIS A 781 3.06 -9.49 -9.04
CA HIS A 781 3.24 -10.95 -9.06
C HIS A 781 3.25 -11.57 -10.46
N ASP A 782 2.66 -10.94 -11.48
CA ASP A 782 2.59 -11.42 -12.89
C ASP A 782 2.26 -12.93 -13.04
N LYS A 783 1.64 -13.54 -12.02
CA LYS A 783 1.05 -14.88 -12.07
C LYS A 783 -0.40 -14.72 -12.51
N LEU A 784 -0.65 -14.95 -13.80
CA LEU A 784 -1.99 -15.03 -14.39
C LEU A 784 -2.82 -16.13 -13.73
#